data_AF-A0A378RNK6-F1
#
_entry.id   AF-A0A378RNK6-F1
#
_cell.length_a   1.000
_cell.length_b   1.000
_cell.length_c   1.000
_cell.angle_alpha   90.00
_cell.angle_beta   90.00
_cell.angle_gamma   90.00
#
_symmetry.space_group_name_H-M   'P 1'
#
loop_
_entity.id
_entity.type
_entity.pdbx_description
1 polymer ?
#
loop_
_entity_poly.entity_id
_entity_poly.type
_entity_poly.pdbx_seq_one_letter_code
_entity_poly.pdbx_strand_id
1 'polypeptide(L)'
;MIENIQLEYDAFLRSFKRNIDVPHSFLLGAGSSISSGIQSAYDCIWEWKKDIYLSKNINSAEFYKNYKNESVRKSIQNWLDDQGEYPMLDSPEEYSFYAEKAYPIPHDRRKYFFSLIESKEPYIGYKLLCLLAEHNIVKSVWTTNFDGLIVRSAHQNRLTPIEITLDNSDKIYRNQSSKELLTIALHGDYKFSTLKNTEKELDNQNETFTEKFSTYHTDKNLVVIGYSGRDKSLMDAILSAFTTKGSGRLYWCGFGDQINEEVSELIAKIRESGREAYYISTDGFDKTLIHLSKSAFEGNTILEKQIQEALEASNDEDYFKTEFSLNFTRADKYIKSNLHPVSFPKEIFQFEVDYNEERPWKFLKDLTNNTPICAVPFKGKVYAIGTLTDIDRVFRANLKSEIKREPISKFDIENVSAFKSLMLSAILKHFASKYEIGTNFKDKIWLKNIDDRYGDINIHKALLLSLYFDKNKYFGYLSFVPTIYLTSENEISKQQKQQLSKSKLEKLFNNKYDAILNFWNDTLFPTQKLRFEVPENSGTGFEFQISVNTAYGEINVLDPNFRGYHPSNFNKKQTQFHGVQFLEPQLIFKNVATDIEFKDYHPMRGLVNNRPFDVNLNGVVYSNEVNLSVICGIKYSQKFYDFLSKIQIKHSTENINPDYLIDYPGFVNAFNLPINIPSFENNERWLDIDFKANNELESHGNAIRLARLITSKIEQIANTQVQSTIVIFIPYEWQLFENFVNEGESFDLHDYIKAFSASRGVATQLIREDTLEDKLKCQIYWWLSLSFYVKSLRTPWILNSQENNTAYAGIGYSTSHIKGKSEIVIGCSHIYDSKGQGLKYRLSKIDNYFLDNRNNPYLSFKDAFQFGVSIRELFYQSLDKLPERVVIHKRTRFTEEEINGIKASLNKAGIKKIDLIEINYERDARFIAMSVYQNNLQVDKFPISRGTCIVTNKYSALLWTHGIVPSVRQPNYKFYLGGRSIPAPIRITKHYGDSNIQTIATEILGLTKMNWNSLDLYSKLPSTIDSSNQIARIGKLLSRFEGKSYDYRLFI
;
A
#
# COMPACT_ATOMS: atom_id res chain seq x y z
N MET A 1 -3.35 -39.51 -17.84
CA MET A 1 -3.68 -38.06 -17.89
C MET A 1 -4.51 -37.79 -16.65
N ILE A 2 -3.94 -37.13 -15.64
CA ILE A 2 -4.69 -36.74 -14.44
C ILE A 2 -5.61 -35.60 -14.88
N GLU A 3 -6.92 -35.83 -14.90
CA GLU A 3 -7.89 -34.75 -15.16
C GLU A 3 -7.70 -33.65 -14.13
N ASN A 4 -7.72 -32.39 -14.58
CA ASN A 4 -7.58 -31.24 -13.69
C ASN A 4 -8.73 -31.25 -12.65
N ILE A 5 -8.39 -31.44 -11.37
CA ILE A 5 -9.37 -31.48 -10.27
C ILE A 5 -9.89 -30.09 -9.87
N GLN A 6 -9.22 -29.03 -10.34
CA GLN A 6 -9.59 -27.65 -10.06
C GLN A 6 -10.67 -27.15 -11.01
N LEU A 7 -11.61 -26.39 -10.46
CA LEU A 7 -12.55 -25.56 -11.19
C LEU A 7 -12.18 -24.10 -10.96
N GLU A 8 -11.99 -23.33 -12.03
CA GLU A 8 -11.71 -21.89 -11.93
C GLU A 8 -12.84 -21.18 -11.18
N TYR A 9 -12.48 -20.18 -10.38
CA TYR A 9 -13.41 -19.51 -9.47
C TYR A 9 -14.60 -18.85 -10.20
N ASP A 10 -14.35 -18.24 -11.36
CA ASP A 10 -15.41 -17.65 -12.19
C ASP A 10 -16.33 -18.71 -12.80
N ALA A 11 -15.79 -19.87 -13.17
CA ALA A 11 -16.55 -21.03 -13.62
C ALA A 11 -17.42 -21.60 -12.49
N PHE A 12 -16.92 -21.62 -11.26
CA PHE A 12 -17.71 -21.96 -10.07
C PHE A 12 -18.89 -21.00 -9.87
N LEU A 13 -18.68 -19.68 -9.97
CA LEU A 13 -19.78 -18.70 -9.85
C LEU A 13 -20.87 -18.92 -10.91
N ARG A 14 -20.49 -19.21 -12.16
CA ARG A 14 -21.44 -19.54 -13.25
C ARG A 14 -22.16 -20.87 -12.99
N SER A 15 -21.44 -21.87 -12.48
CA SER A 15 -21.99 -23.18 -12.13
C SER A 15 -23.03 -23.04 -11.01
N PHE A 16 -22.71 -22.32 -9.94
CA PHE A 16 -23.64 -22.06 -8.84
C PHE A 16 -24.90 -21.33 -9.32
N LYS A 17 -24.74 -20.26 -10.10
CA LYS A 17 -25.86 -19.50 -10.70
C LYS A 17 -26.79 -20.38 -11.52
N ARG A 18 -26.24 -21.31 -12.31
CA ARG A 18 -27.06 -22.17 -13.18
C ARG A 18 -27.85 -23.22 -12.40
N ASN A 19 -27.45 -23.53 -11.17
CA ASN A 19 -28.06 -24.56 -10.34
C ASN A 19 -28.80 -24.00 -9.12
N ILE A 20 -29.21 -22.73 -9.10
CA ILE A 20 -29.93 -22.13 -7.96
C ILE A 20 -31.27 -22.83 -7.65
N ASP A 21 -31.83 -23.54 -8.61
CA ASP A 21 -33.03 -24.38 -8.53
C ASP A 21 -32.75 -25.79 -7.97
N VAL A 22 -31.47 -26.18 -7.87
CA VAL A 22 -31.02 -27.38 -7.18
C VAL A 22 -30.67 -27.01 -5.73
N PRO A 23 -31.21 -27.71 -4.72
CA PRO A 23 -30.92 -27.37 -3.33
C PRO A 23 -29.44 -27.58 -2.98
N HIS A 24 -28.87 -26.60 -2.28
CA HIS A 24 -27.52 -26.63 -1.77
C HIS A 24 -27.49 -26.82 -0.24
N SER A 25 -26.44 -27.48 0.23
CA SER A 25 -26.03 -27.51 1.63
C SER A 25 -24.64 -26.89 1.76
N PHE A 26 -24.36 -26.32 2.93
CA PHE A 26 -23.04 -25.81 3.27
C PHE A 26 -22.44 -26.61 4.41
N LEU A 27 -21.16 -26.96 4.29
CA LEU A 27 -20.35 -27.42 5.42
C LEU A 27 -19.38 -26.31 5.81
N LEU A 28 -19.58 -25.74 7.00
CA LEU A 28 -18.77 -24.66 7.54
C LEU A 28 -17.76 -25.19 8.55
N GLY A 29 -16.48 -24.94 8.31
CA GLY A 29 -15.42 -25.13 9.29
C GLY A 29 -14.98 -23.82 9.97
N ALA A 30 -13.99 -23.91 10.87
CA ALA A 30 -13.57 -22.81 11.72
C ALA A 30 -13.08 -21.59 10.94
N GLY A 31 -12.61 -21.80 9.70
CA GLY A 31 -12.19 -20.74 8.79
C GLY A 31 -13.31 -19.76 8.41
N SER A 32 -14.59 -20.18 8.50
CA SER A 32 -15.73 -19.30 8.22
C SER A 32 -15.96 -18.24 9.30
N SER A 33 -15.46 -18.47 10.51
CA SER A 33 -15.70 -17.62 11.69
C SER A 33 -14.60 -16.58 11.91
N ILE A 34 -13.48 -16.65 11.17
CA ILE A 34 -12.33 -15.74 11.27
C ILE A 34 -12.76 -14.28 11.17
N SER A 35 -13.65 -13.99 10.22
CA SER A 35 -14.18 -12.65 9.99
C SER A 35 -15.02 -12.09 11.13
N SER A 36 -15.64 -12.97 11.91
CA SER A 36 -16.43 -12.64 13.09
C SER A 36 -15.55 -12.50 14.35
N GLY A 37 -14.22 -12.57 14.19
CA GLY A 37 -13.25 -12.39 15.26
C GLY A 37 -13.02 -13.64 16.12
N ILE A 38 -13.34 -14.82 15.58
CA ILE A 38 -13.09 -16.13 16.20
C ILE A 38 -11.89 -16.78 15.48
N GLN A 39 -10.95 -17.33 16.24
CA GLN A 39 -9.74 -17.92 15.68
C GLN A 39 -9.98 -19.22 14.93
N SER A 40 -9.10 -19.50 13.96
CA SER A 40 -9.12 -20.76 13.23
C SER A 40 -8.66 -21.92 14.12
N ALA A 41 -9.00 -23.16 13.74
CA ALA A 41 -8.49 -24.35 14.41
C ALA A 41 -6.95 -24.42 14.38
N TYR A 42 -6.33 -23.93 13.31
CA TYR A 42 -4.88 -23.83 13.18
C TYR A 42 -4.28 -22.82 14.18
N ASP A 43 -4.94 -21.67 14.37
CA ASP A 43 -4.51 -20.69 15.37
C ASP A 43 -4.70 -21.21 16.80
N CYS A 44 -5.76 -21.99 17.07
CA CYS A 44 -5.90 -22.73 18.34
C CYS A 44 -4.71 -23.67 18.57
N ILE A 45 -4.32 -24.48 17.59
CA ILE A 45 -3.16 -25.38 17.71
C ILE A 45 -1.92 -24.59 18.11
N TRP A 46 -1.65 -23.47 17.45
CA TRP A 46 -0.49 -22.64 17.78
C TRP A 46 -0.57 -21.96 19.14
N GLU A 47 -1.76 -21.55 19.56
CA GLU A 47 -1.98 -21.03 20.90
C GLU A 47 -1.73 -22.10 21.97
N TRP A 48 -2.23 -23.33 21.77
CA TRP A 48 -1.98 -24.46 22.65
C TRP A 48 -0.50 -24.85 22.69
N LYS A 49 0.17 -24.91 21.54
CA LYS A 49 1.63 -25.13 21.44
C LYS A 49 2.39 -24.06 22.22
N LYS A 50 2.01 -22.78 22.07
CA LYS A 50 2.58 -21.65 22.82
C LYS A 50 2.34 -21.81 24.32
N ASP A 51 1.13 -22.15 24.75
CA ASP A 51 0.81 -22.32 26.17
C ASP A 51 1.58 -23.49 26.80
N ILE A 52 1.71 -24.62 26.09
CA ILE A 52 2.55 -25.76 26.49
C ILE A 52 4.01 -25.32 26.62
N TYR A 53 4.55 -24.66 25.60
CA TYR A 53 5.92 -24.14 25.62
C TYR A 53 6.15 -23.19 26.79
N LEU A 54 5.26 -22.22 27.01
CA LEU A 54 5.37 -21.22 28.07
C LEU A 54 5.21 -21.82 29.47
N SER A 55 4.38 -22.86 29.63
CA SER A 55 4.26 -23.57 30.90
C SER A 55 5.57 -24.22 31.36
N LYS A 56 6.45 -24.56 30.42
CA LYS A 56 7.79 -25.11 30.66
C LYS A 56 8.90 -24.05 30.59
N ASN A 57 8.61 -22.87 30.03
CA ASN A 57 9.55 -21.78 29.80
C ASN A 57 8.97 -20.43 30.29
N ILE A 58 8.65 -20.35 31.59
CA ILE A 58 7.89 -19.25 32.20
C ILE A 58 8.54 -17.86 31.97
N ASN A 59 9.86 -17.79 31.97
CA ASN A 59 10.61 -16.55 31.75
C ASN A 59 10.61 -16.07 30.29
N SER A 60 10.12 -16.87 29.34
CA SER A 60 10.10 -16.55 27.91
C SER A 60 8.79 -15.90 27.45
N ALA A 61 7.81 -15.73 28.34
CA ALA A 61 6.46 -15.26 27.98
C ALA A 61 6.41 -13.96 27.19
N GLU A 62 7.35 -13.03 27.41
CA GLU A 62 7.38 -11.75 26.69
C GLU A 62 7.73 -11.91 25.20
N PHE A 63 8.61 -12.85 24.86
CA PHE A 63 9.12 -13.04 23.50
C PHE A 63 8.17 -13.81 22.59
N TYR A 64 7.29 -14.64 23.17
CA TYR A 64 6.37 -15.52 22.46
C TYR A 64 4.91 -15.04 22.49
N LYS A 65 4.65 -13.78 22.88
CA LYS A 65 3.29 -13.21 22.93
C LYS A 65 2.56 -13.32 21.58
N ASN A 66 3.23 -12.98 20.48
CA ASN A 66 2.63 -13.02 19.15
C ASN A 66 2.96 -14.34 18.42
N TYR A 67 2.16 -15.38 18.71
CA TYR A 67 2.28 -16.70 18.07
C TYR A 67 1.85 -16.72 16.59
N LYS A 68 1.43 -15.58 16.01
CA LYS A 68 1.17 -15.45 14.56
C LYS A 68 2.41 -15.01 13.77
N ASN A 69 3.52 -14.71 14.45
CA ASN A 69 4.81 -14.48 13.83
C ASN A 69 5.45 -15.82 13.43
N GLU A 70 5.88 -15.94 12.18
CA GLU A 70 6.44 -17.20 11.64
C GLU A 70 7.72 -17.65 12.35
N SER A 71 8.58 -16.73 12.75
CA SER A 71 9.81 -17.06 13.48
C SER A 71 9.50 -17.58 14.88
N VAL A 72 8.51 -17.00 15.55
CA VAL A 72 8.01 -17.49 16.85
C VAL A 72 7.43 -18.89 16.72
N ARG A 73 6.58 -19.13 15.70
CA ARG A 73 6.03 -20.46 15.39
C ARG A 73 7.12 -21.50 15.19
N LYS A 74 8.11 -21.20 14.34
CA LYS A 74 9.24 -22.09 14.05
C LYS A 74 10.05 -22.40 15.31
N SER A 75 10.31 -21.42 16.15
CA SER A 75 11.02 -21.62 17.42
C SER A 75 10.25 -22.54 18.39
N ILE A 76 8.94 -22.33 18.54
CA ILE A 76 8.08 -23.22 19.33
C ILE A 76 8.11 -24.64 18.76
N GLN A 77 7.99 -24.78 17.44
CA GLN A 77 7.99 -26.09 16.79
C GLN A 77 9.31 -26.84 16.99
N ASN A 78 10.45 -26.19 16.78
CA ASN A 78 11.75 -26.81 17.02
C ASN A 78 11.87 -27.32 18.46
N TRP A 79 11.42 -26.52 19.45
CA TRP A 79 11.43 -26.97 20.85
C TRP A 79 10.54 -28.19 21.08
N LEU A 80 9.36 -28.24 20.45
CA LEU A 80 8.44 -29.38 20.54
C LEU A 80 9.06 -30.64 19.90
N ASP A 81 9.64 -30.50 18.71
CA ASP A 81 10.32 -31.58 17.99
C ASP A 81 11.50 -32.13 18.81
N ASP A 82 12.29 -31.27 19.46
CA ASP A 82 13.42 -31.64 20.31
C ASP A 82 13.00 -32.44 21.57
N GLN A 83 11.76 -32.32 22.04
CA GLN A 83 11.27 -33.15 23.16
C GLN A 83 10.98 -34.59 22.72
N GLY A 84 10.73 -34.85 21.43
CA GLY A 84 10.45 -36.17 20.87
C GLY A 84 9.10 -36.80 21.27
N GLU A 85 8.27 -36.13 22.07
CA GLU A 85 6.94 -36.61 22.51
C GLU A 85 5.75 -35.95 21.79
N TYR A 86 6.01 -34.92 20.97
CA TYR A 86 4.99 -34.12 20.32
C TYR A 86 4.83 -34.50 18.83
N PRO A 87 3.62 -34.35 18.25
CA PRO A 87 3.43 -34.56 16.81
C PRO A 87 4.29 -33.62 15.96
N MET A 88 4.77 -34.12 14.82
CA MET A 88 5.51 -33.33 13.83
C MET A 88 4.62 -32.21 13.29
N LEU A 89 5.25 -31.13 12.81
CA LEU A 89 4.54 -30.01 12.21
C LEU A 89 3.56 -30.46 11.12
N ASP A 90 2.34 -29.91 11.17
CA ASP A 90 1.24 -30.15 10.23
C ASP A 90 0.66 -31.58 10.23
N SER A 91 1.06 -32.45 11.17
CA SER A 91 0.46 -33.79 11.30
C SER A 91 -1.07 -33.72 11.48
N PRO A 92 -1.83 -34.69 10.94
CA PRO A 92 -3.29 -34.74 11.12
C PRO A 92 -3.72 -34.80 12.59
N GLU A 93 -2.90 -35.38 13.46
CA GLU A 93 -3.17 -35.61 14.88
C GLU A 93 -2.97 -34.36 15.76
N GLU A 94 -2.34 -33.30 15.25
CA GLU A 94 -1.98 -32.10 16.01
C GLU A 94 -3.16 -31.51 16.79
N TYR A 95 -4.32 -31.35 16.14
CA TYR A 95 -5.47 -30.70 16.77
C TYR A 95 -5.89 -31.43 18.04
N SER A 96 -6.18 -32.72 17.93
CA SER A 96 -6.67 -33.54 19.04
C SER A 96 -5.63 -33.68 20.13
N PHE A 97 -4.37 -33.90 19.75
CA PHE A 97 -3.27 -34.04 20.68
C PHE A 97 -3.05 -32.77 21.51
N TYR A 98 -2.91 -31.61 20.85
CA TYR A 98 -2.60 -30.36 21.54
C TYR A 98 -3.79 -29.83 22.34
N ALA A 99 -5.03 -30.05 21.90
CA ALA A 99 -6.22 -29.70 22.66
C ALA A 99 -6.26 -30.44 24.02
N GLU A 100 -5.96 -31.74 24.02
CA GLU A 100 -5.92 -32.56 25.23
C GLU A 100 -4.70 -32.25 26.10
N LYS A 101 -3.53 -32.10 25.50
CA LYS A 101 -2.27 -31.82 26.21
C LYS A 101 -2.26 -30.44 26.87
N ALA A 102 -2.78 -29.41 26.20
CA ALA A 102 -2.84 -28.06 26.75
C ALA A 102 -3.89 -27.92 27.85
N TYR A 103 -5.05 -28.58 27.67
CA TYR A 103 -6.16 -28.52 28.61
C TYR A 103 -6.69 -29.93 28.91
N PRO A 104 -6.08 -30.68 29.85
CA PRO A 104 -6.48 -32.07 30.13
C PRO A 104 -7.89 -32.21 30.69
N ILE A 105 -8.38 -31.18 31.39
CA ILE A 105 -9.70 -31.15 32.03
C ILE A 105 -10.77 -30.75 30.99
N PRO A 106 -11.81 -31.58 30.73
CA PRO A 106 -12.85 -31.26 29.73
C PRO A 106 -13.58 -29.93 29.97
N HIS A 107 -13.76 -29.54 31.23
CA HIS A 107 -14.41 -28.27 31.58
C HIS A 107 -13.57 -27.06 31.18
N ASP A 108 -12.24 -27.15 31.28
CA ASP A 108 -11.33 -26.07 30.88
C ASP A 108 -11.33 -25.89 29.36
N ARG A 109 -11.37 -26.98 28.59
CA ARG A 109 -11.57 -26.94 27.13
C ARG A 109 -12.86 -26.21 26.76
N ARG A 110 -13.97 -26.52 27.45
CA ARG A 110 -15.24 -25.82 27.22
C ARG A 110 -15.14 -24.33 27.55
N LYS A 111 -14.51 -23.98 28.67
CA LYS A 111 -14.31 -22.59 29.09
C LYS A 111 -13.44 -21.82 28.09
N TYR A 112 -12.40 -22.46 27.55
CA TYR A 112 -11.55 -21.92 26.49
C TYR A 112 -12.38 -21.55 25.25
N PHE A 113 -13.11 -22.50 24.66
CA PHE A 113 -13.94 -22.20 23.48
C PHE A 113 -15.02 -21.17 23.77
N PHE A 114 -15.66 -21.22 24.95
CA PHE A 114 -16.61 -20.20 25.37
C PHE A 114 -16.00 -18.79 25.34
N SER A 115 -14.79 -18.63 25.88
CA SER A 115 -14.08 -17.33 25.89
C SER A 115 -13.74 -16.81 24.49
N LEU A 116 -13.54 -17.69 23.51
CA LEU A 116 -13.30 -17.30 22.11
C LEU A 116 -14.56 -16.77 21.41
N ILE A 117 -15.73 -17.25 21.84
CA ILE A 117 -17.04 -16.99 21.21
C ILE A 117 -17.78 -15.84 21.91
N GLU A 118 -17.46 -15.56 23.16
CA GLU A 118 -18.12 -14.54 23.97
C GLU A 118 -18.07 -13.16 23.29
N SER A 119 -19.22 -12.48 23.24
CA SER A 119 -19.39 -11.16 22.63
C SER A 119 -19.05 -11.05 21.13
N LYS A 120 -19.01 -12.17 20.40
CA LYS A 120 -18.82 -12.19 18.94
C LYS A 120 -20.14 -12.17 18.19
N GLU A 121 -20.20 -11.38 17.12
CA GLU A 121 -21.38 -11.24 16.25
C GLU A 121 -21.10 -11.79 14.85
N PRO A 122 -22.11 -12.40 14.18
CA PRO A 122 -21.95 -12.91 12.82
C PRO A 122 -21.66 -11.78 11.84
N TYR A 123 -20.58 -11.93 11.08
CA TYR A 123 -20.21 -11.00 10.01
C TYR A 123 -21.02 -11.25 8.72
N ILE A 124 -20.68 -10.55 7.62
CA ILE A 124 -21.50 -10.49 6.40
C ILE A 124 -21.74 -11.85 5.72
N GLY A 125 -20.77 -12.77 5.73
CA GLY A 125 -20.91 -14.07 5.08
C GLY A 125 -22.09 -14.89 5.64
N TYR A 126 -22.30 -14.86 6.96
CA TYR A 126 -23.42 -15.56 7.61
C TYR A 126 -24.78 -14.94 7.24
N LYS A 127 -24.86 -13.61 7.15
CA LYS A 127 -26.08 -12.91 6.75
C LYS A 127 -26.48 -13.24 5.31
N LEU A 128 -25.52 -13.23 4.41
CA LEU A 128 -25.75 -13.60 3.01
C LEU A 128 -26.06 -15.09 2.82
N LEU A 129 -25.47 -15.96 3.64
CA LEU A 129 -25.85 -17.37 3.67
C LEU A 129 -27.31 -17.56 4.12
N CYS A 130 -27.78 -16.78 5.10
CA CYS A 130 -29.20 -16.75 5.50
C CYS A 130 -30.09 -16.22 4.37
N LEU A 131 -29.67 -15.19 3.65
CA LEU A 131 -30.41 -14.67 2.49
C LEU A 131 -30.58 -15.73 1.39
N LEU A 132 -29.53 -16.51 1.09
CA LEU A 132 -29.62 -17.65 0.17
C LEU A 132 -30.60 -18.73 0.68
N ALA A 133 -30.68 -18.93 2.00
CA ALA A 133 -31.60 -19.87 2.61
C ALA A 133 -33.06 -19.40 2.57
N GLU A 134 -33.33 -18.11 2.81
CA GLU A 134 -34.67 -17.51 2.66
C GLU A 134 -35.24 -17.73 1.26
N HIS A 135 -34.37 -17.75 0.24
CA HIS A 135 -34.74 -18.00 -1.15
C HIS A 135 -34.69 -19.47 -1.56
N ASN A 136 -34.64 -20.40 -0.61
CA ASN A 136 -34.65 -21.85 -0.82
C ASN A 136 -33.46 -22.41 -1.62
N ILE A 137 -32.41 -21.61 -1.83
CA ILE A 137 -31.17 -22.08 -2.47
C ILE A 137 -30.38 -22.94 -1.49
N VAL A 138 -30.26 -22.48 -0.23
CA VAL A 138 -29.60 -23.22 0.85
C VAL A 138 -30.62 -23.85 1.78
N LYS A 139 -30.52 -25.16 2.02
CA LYS A 139 -31.49 -25.90 2.84
C LYS A 139 -30.96 -26.38 4.19
N SER A 140 -29.64 -26.54 4.30
CA SER A 140 -29.01 -26.98 5.54
C SER A 140 -27.59 -26.46 5.65
N VAL A 141 -27.19 -26.10 6.87
CA VAL A 141 -25.82 -25.81 7.23
C VAL A 141 -25.33 -26.88 8.20
N TRP A 142 -24.32 -27.62 7.77
CA TRP A 142 -23.54 -28.55 8.57
C TRP A 142 -22.32 -27.81 9.08
N THR A 143 -21.93 -28.00 10.33
CA THR A 143 -20.78 -27.28 10.86
C THR A 143 -20.02 -28.09 11.90
N THR A 144 -18.70 -27.93 11.87
CA THR A 144 -17.79 -28.39 12.93
C THR A 144 -17.50 -27.28 13.94
N ASN A 145 -18.10 -26.10 13.78
CA ASN A 145 -17.84 -24.95 14.62
C ASN A 145 -18.65 -24.99 15.91
N PHE A 146 -18.02 -24.56 16.99
CA PHE A 146 -18.66 -24.44 18.29
C PHE A 146 -19.31 -23.07 18.53
N ASP A 147 -19.37 -22.15 17.56
CA ASP A 147 -19.66 -20.73 17.81
C ASP A 147 -21.14 -20.31 17.80
N GLY A 148 -22.02 -21.12 17.20
CA GLY A 148 -23.45 -20.81 17.04
C GLY A 148 -23.74 -19.56 16.19
N LEU A 149 -22.79 -19.03 15.42
CA LEU A 149 -22.94 -17.78 14.65
C LEU A 149 -24.02 -17.90 13.58
N ILE A 150 -24.14 -19.06 12.91
CA ILE A 150 -25.19 -19.28 11.92
C ILE A 150 -26.58 -19.25 12.55
N VAL A 151 -26.74 -19.80 13.75
CA VAL A 151 -28.01 -19.79 14.51
C VAL A 151 -28.39 -18.36 14.87
N ARG A 152 -27.44 -17.59 15.42
CA ARG A 152 -27.64 -16.16 15.72
C ARG A 152 -28.02 -15.38 14.46
N SER A 153 -27.31 -15.62 13.36
CA SER A 153 -27.60 -14.97 12.08
C SER A 153 -28.98 -15.34 11.53
N ALA A 154 -29.40 -16.61 11.62
CA ALA A 154 -30.73 -17.03 11.17
C ALA A 154 -31.84 -16.32 11.95
N HIS A 155 -31.72 -16.24 13.29
CA HIS A 155 -32.65 -15.45 14.11
C HIS A 155 -32.69 -13.97 13.72
N GLN A 156 -31.54 -13.39 13.38
CA GLN A 156 -31.45 -11.99 12.93
C GLN A 156 -32.04 -11.79 11.51
N ASN A 157 -32.17 -12.84 10.70
CA ASN A 157 -32.59 -12.78 9.29
C ASN A 157 -33.86 -13.62 9.02
N ARG A 158 -34.94 -13.39 9.80
CA ARG A 158 -36.31 -13.92 9.60
C ARG A 158 -36.44 -15.44 9.36
N LEU A 159 -35.41 -16.22 9.67
CA LEU A 159 -35.40 -17.67 9.60
C LEU A 159 -35.55 -18.25 11.01
N THR A 160 -36.19 -19.41 11.10
CA THR A 160 -36.21 -20.20 12.33
C THR A 160 -35.08 -21.24 12.25
N PRO A 161 -33.95 -21.05 12.95
CA PRO A 161 -32.92 -22.06 12.98
C PRO A 161 -33.41 -23.28 13.75
N ILE A 162 -33.07 -24.45 13.24
CA ILE A 162 -33.35 -25.73 13.88
C ILE A 162 -32.02 -26.37 14.24
N GLU A 163 -31.62 -26.17 15.50
CA GLU A 163 -30.39 -26.68 16.07
C GLU A 163 -30.46 -28.21 16.28
N ILE A 164 -29.62 -28.93 15.53
CA ILE A 164 -29.43 -30.37 15.64
C ILE A 164 -27.99 -30.60 16.10
N THR A 165 -27.83 -31.31 17.21
CA THR A 165 -26.57 -31.56 17.91
C THR A 165 -26.45 -33.05 18.24
N LEU A 166 -25.30 -33.47 18.76
CA LEU A 166 -25.10 -34.86 19.22
C LEU A 166 -26.10 -35.28 20.30
N ASP A 167 -26.54 -34.35 21.15
CA ASP A 167 -27.49 -34.63 22.24
C ASP A 167 -28.95 -34.80 21.74
N ASN A 168 -29.22 -34.51 20.46
CA ASN A 168 -30.58 -34.61 19.91
C ASN A 168 -30.61 -35.06 18.43
N SER A 169 -29.69 -35.93 18.00
CA SER A 169 -29.48 -36.31 16.59
C SER A 169 -30.75 -36.74 15.83
N ASP A 170 -31.70 -37.42 16.48
CA ASP A 170 -32.98 -37.88 15.89
C ASP A 170 -33.83 -36.76 15.27
N LYS A 171 -33.61 -35.54 15.75
CA LYS A 171 -34.24 -34.34 15.23
C LYS A 171 -33.96 -34.12 13.73
N ILE A 172 -32.96 -34.76 13.14
CA ILE A 172 -32.62 -34.66 11.72
C ILE A 172 -33.66 -35.26 10.76
N TYR A 173 -34.56 -36.14 11.24
CA TYR A 173 -35.59 -36.81 10.42
C TYR A 173 -36.88 -36.00 10.23
N ARG A 174 -36.90 -34.74 10.68
CA ARG A 174 -38.07 -33.87 10.57
C ARG A 174 -38.37 -33.40 9.13
N ASN A 175 -39.61 -32.97 8.92
CA ASN A 175 -40.02 -32.29 7.70
C ASN A 175 -39.26 -30.97 7.53
N GLN A 176 -38.86 -30.64 6.30
CA GLN A 176 -38.18 -29.39 5.99
C GLN A 176 -39.18 -28.31 5.62
N SER A 177 -39.20 -27.21 6.37
CA SER A 177 -39.95 -25.99 6.05
C SER A 177 -39.09 -25.01 5.25
N SER A 178 -39.71 -24.23 4.36
CA SER A 178 -39.02 -23.14 3.64
C SER A 178 -38.67 -21.94 4.51
N LYS A 179 -39.21 -21.86 5.73
CA LYS A 179 -38.91 -20.81 6.73
C LYS A 179 -37.92 -21.27 7.80
N GLU A 180 -37.49 -22.52 7.73
CA GLU A 180 -36.55 -23.12 8.68
C GLU A 180 -35.19 -23.31 8.05
N LEU A 181 -34.14 -23.11 8.84
CA LEU A 181 -32.78 -23.47 8.45
C LEU A 181 -32.28 -24.58 9.37
N LEU A 182 -32.02 -25.77 8.80
CA LEU A 182 -31.39 -26.84 9.57
C LEU A 182 -29.92 -26.48 9.83
N THR A 183 -29.54 -26.40 11.11
CA THR A 183 -28.17 -26.14 11.54
C THR A 183 -27.68 -27.36 12.31
N ILE A 184 -26.83 -28.17 11.69
CA ILE A 184 -26.35 -29.46 12.21
C ILE A 184 -24.91 -29.29 12.73
N ALA A 185 -24.74 -29.40 14.05
CA ALA A 185 -23.44 -29.34 14.71
C ALA A 185 -22.82 -30.75 14.81
N LEU A 186 -21.86 -31.03 13.92
CA LEU A 186 -21.24 -32.35 13.75
C LEU A 186 -20.27 -32.73 14.89
N HIS A 187 -19.69 -31.74 15.58
CA HIS A 187 -18.75 -31.95 16.70
C HIS A 187 -19.34 -31.59 18.08
N GLY A 188 -20.61 -31.19 18.12
CA GLY A 188 -21.26 -30.63 19.31
C GLY A 188 -21.24 -29.10 19.34
N ASP A 189 -21.79 -28.50 20.41
CA ASP A 189 -21.86 -27.05 20.62
C ASP A 189 -21.51 -26.77 22.11
N TYR A 190 -20.77 -25.69 22.37
CA TYR A 190 -20.30 -25.30 23.71
C TYR A 190 -21.42 -25.20 24.75
N LYS A 191 -22.66 -24.93 24.32
CA LYS A 191 -23.84 -24.83 25.18
C LYS A 191 -24.29 -26.16 25.77
N PHE A 192 -23.81 -27.30 25.26
CA PHE A 192 -24.29 -28.64 25.61
C PHE A 192 -23.24 -29.51 26.32
N SER A 193 -23.65 -30.69 26.78
CA SER A 193 -22.80 -31.57 27.61
C SER A 193 -21.67 -32.27 26.86
N THR A 194 -21.81 -32.50 25.55
CA THR A 194 -20.88 -33.30 24.74
C THR A 194 -20.15 -32.43 23.70
N LEU A 195 -18.82 -32.45 23.72
CA LEU A 195 -17.95 -31.76 22.74
C LEU A 195 -16.87 -32.74 22.27
N LYS A 196 -16.65 -32.86 20.96
CA LYS A 196 -15.59 -33.72 20.40
C LYS A 196 -14.31 -32.91 20.15
N ASN A 197 -13.29 -33.10 20.98
CA ASN A 197 -11.98 -32.42 20.86
C ASN A 197 -10.77 -33.38 20.98
N THR A 198 -10.97 -34.63 21.39
CA THR A 198 -9.92 -35.66 21.53
C THR A 198 -10.01 -36.71 20.42
N GLU A 199 -8.94 -37.49 20.24
CA GLU A 199 -8.89 -38.58 19.25
C GLU A 199 -10.03 -39.59 19.47
N LYS A 200 -10.21 -40.06 20.72
CA LYS A 200 -11.30 -40.98 21.10
C LYS A 200 -12.70 -40.41 20.85
N GLU A 201 -12.86 -39.09 20.94
CA GLU A 201 -14.15 -38.43 20.66
C GLU A 201 -14.41 -38.27 19.16
N LEU A 202 -13.36 -38.18 18.33
CA LEU A 202 -13.41 -38.03 16.88
C LEU A 202 -13.33 -39.37 16.11
N ASP A 203 -12.94 -40.46 16.78
CA ASP A 203 -12.76 -41.80 16.18
C ASP A 203 -13.97 -42.28 15.37
N ASN A 204 -15.19 -42.01 15.84
CA ASN A 204 -16.42 -42.39 15.15
C ASN A 204 -17.38 -41.21 15.03
N GLN A 205 -17.87 -40.96 13.82
CA GLN A 205 -18.98 -40.04 13.65
C GLN A 205 -20.31 -40.68 14.06
N ASN A 206 -21.26 -39.88 14.53
CA ASN A 206 -22.58 -40.39 14.91
C ASN A 206 -23.26 -41.08 13.70
N GLU A 207 -23.65 -42.36 13.86
CA GLU A 207 -24.19 -43.20 12.77
C GLU A 207 -25.42 -42.57 12.10
N THR A 208 -26.31 -41.96 12.90
CA THR A 208 -27.50 -41.25 12.41
C THR A 208 -27.12 -40.09 11.49
N PHE A 209 -26.06 -39.34 11.82
CA PHE A 209 -25.57 -38.26 10.96
C PHE A 209 -24.94 -38.79 9.69
N THR A 210 -24.12 -39.84 9.75
CA THR A 210 -23.47 -40.43 8.56
C THR A 210 -24.51 -40.97 7.57
N GLU A 211 -25.48 -41.76 8.06
CA GLU A 211 -26.56 -42.32 7.23
C GLU A 211 -27.38 -41.20 6.59
N LYS A 212 -27.78 -40.19 7.39
CA LYS A 212 -28.57 -39.08 6.87
C LYS A 212 -27.76 -38.19 5.93
N PHE A 213 -26.47 -37.98 6.16
CA PHE A 213 -25.60 -37.20 5.29
C PHE A 213 -25.49 -37.83 3.91
N SER A 214 -25.33 -39.15 3.86
CA SER A 214 -25.27 -39.92 2.60
C SER A 214 -26.58 -39.83 1.80
N THR A 215 -27.72 -40.10 2.45
CA THR A 215 -29.04 -39.97 1.80
C THR A 215 -29.38 -38.52 1.42
N TYR A 216 -28.98 -37.53 2.22
CA TYR A 216 -29.31 -36.13 1.99
C TYR A 216 -28.62 -35.51 0.77
N HIS A 217 -27.37 -35.93 0.49
CA HIS A 217 -26.54 -35.44 -0.61
C HIS A 217 -26.58 -36.34 -1.85
N THR A 218 -27.55 -37.26 -1.93
CA THR A 218 -27.78 -38.03 -3.16
C THR A 218 -28.18 -37.12 -4.31
N ASP A 219 -29.01 -36.11 -4.06
CA ASP A 219 -29.57 -35.18 -5.06
C ASP A 219 -29.23 -33.70 -4.83
N LYS A 220 -28.49 -33.38 -3.76
CA LYS A 220 -28.14 -32.00 -3.36
C LYS A 220 -26.67 -31.73 -3.51
N ASN A 221 -26.35 -30.49 -3.88
CA ASN A 221 -24.98 -30.02 -3.97
C ASN A 221 -24.45 -29.65 -2.58
N LEU A 222 -23.20 -30.01 -2.28
CA LEU A 222 -22.52 -29.64 -1.06
C LEU A 222 -21.41 -28.63 -1.36
N VAL A 223 -21.44 -27.50 -0.66
CA VAL A 223 -20.35 -26.51 -0.66
C VAL A 223 -19.61 -26.61 0.68
N VAL A 224 -18.37 -27.06 0.64
CA VAL A 224 -17.47 -27.11 1.81
C VAL A 224 -16.63 -25.83 1.82
N ILE A 225 -16.65 -25.08 2.92
CA ILE A 225 -15.86 -23.84 3.05
C ILE A 225 -15.39 -23.61 4.49
N GLY A 226 -14.16 -23.11 4.64
CA GLY A 226 -13.55 -22.86 5.95
C GLY A 226 -13.16 -24.13 6.72
N TYR A 227 -13.25 -25.31 6.10
CA TYR A 227 -12.87 -26.59 6.67
C TYR A 227 -11.61 -27.14 6.02
N SER A 228 -10.66 -27.64 6.82
CA SER A 228 -9.34 -28.07 6.37
C SER A 228 -9.26 -29.54 5.95
N GLY A 229 -10.29 -30.35 6.23
CA GLY A 229 -10.30 -31.78 5.88
C GLY A 229 -9.52 -32.69 6.83
N ARG A 230 -9.19 -32.24 8.06
CA ARG A 230 -8.33 -32.99 9.00
C ARG A 230 -9.07 -34.07 9.82
N ASP A 231 -10.39 -34.00 9.98
CA ASP A 231 -11.16 -35.03 10.69
C ASP A 231 -11.48 -36.19 9.74
N LYS A 232 -10.81 -37.32 9.97
CA LYS A 232 -10.93 -38.55 9.20
C LYS A 232 -12.36 -39.10 9.17
N SER A 233 -13.06 -39.08 10.31
CA SER A 233 -14.43 -39.62 10.41
C SER A 233 -15.40 -38.86 9.50
N LEU A 234 -15.26 -37.53 9.43
CA LEU A 234 -16.05 -36.67 8.56
C LEU A 234 -15.64 -36.81 7.09
N MET A 235 -14.35 -36.92 6.80
CA MET A 235 -13.85 -37.15 5.44
C MET A 235 -14.35 -38.50 4.88
N ASP A 236 -14.35 -39.55 5.69
CA ASP A 236 -14.89 -40.87 5.34
C ASP A 236 -16.41 -40.82 5.10
N ALA A 237 -17.15 -40.06 5.92
CA ALA A 237 -18.58 -39.83 5.72
C ALA A 237 -18.87 -39.09 4.40
N ILE A 238 -18.09 -38.07 4.06
CA ILE A 238 -18.20 -37.36 2.77
C ILE A 238 -17.88 -38.31 1.61
N LEU A 239 -16.79 -39.09 1.72
CA LEU A 239 -16.41 -40.07 0.71
C LEU A 239 -17.52 -41.10 0.48
N SER A 240 -18.10 -41.65 1.55
CA SER A 240 -19.21 -42.61 1.44
C SER A 240 -20.45 -42.00 0.76
N ALA A 241 -20.79 -40.75 1.12
CA ALA A 241 -21.93 -40.05 0.54
C ALA A 241 -21.79 -39.78 -0.96
N PHE A 242 -20.58 -39.40 -1.39
CA PHE A 242 -20.28 -39.02 -2.77
C PHE A 242 -19.65 -40.13 -3.61
N THR A 243 -19.53 -41.36 -3.09
CA THR A 243 -19.25 -42.57 -3.90
C THR A 243 -20.50 -43.40 -4.17
N THR A 244 -21.60 -43.12 -3.47
CA THR A 244 -22.92 -43.67 -3.75
C THR A 244 -23.53 -43.00 -4.99
N LYS A 245 -24.21 -43.78 -5.85
CA LYS A 245 -24.88 -43.26 -7.05
C LYS A 245 -25.86 -42.13 -6.70
N GLY A 246 -25.72 -41.00 -7.38
CA GLY A 246 -26.55 -39.80 -7.19
C GLY A 246 -26.14 -38.68 -8.14
N SER A 247 -26.83 -37.55 -8.08
CA SER A 247 -26.61 -36.37 -8.93
C SER A 247 -26.03 -35.17 -8.19
N GLY A 248 -25.91 -35.24 -6.86
CA GLY A 248 -25.34 -34.15 -6.06
C GLY A 248 -23.85 -33.91 -6.35
N ARG A 249 -23.44 -32.65 -6.41
CA ARG A 249 -22.04 -32.23 -6.65
C ARG A 249 -21.32 -31.85 -5.37
N LEU A 250 -20.02 -32.12 -5.30
CA LEU A 250 -19.15 -31.60 -4.24
C LEU A 250 -18.33 -30.40 -4.75
N TYR A 251 -18.50 -29.24 -4.11
CA TYR A 251 -17.67 -28.06 -4.29
C TYR A 251 -16.82 -27.86 -3.04
N TRP A 252 -15.51 -28.12 -3.15
CA TRP A 252 -14.57 -27.88 -2.06
C TRP A 252 -13.91 -26.51 -2.23
N CYS A 253 -14.36 -25.52 -1.46
CA CYS A 253 -13.79 -24.17 -1.46
C CYS A 253 -12.63 -24.10 -0.46
N GLY A 254 -11.40 -24.27 -0.97
CA GLY A 254 -10.19 -24.12 -0.18
C GLY A 254 -9.68 -22.67 -0.17
N PHE A 255 -8.82 -22.36 0.79
CA PHE A 255 -8.20 -21.03 0.92
C PHE A 255 -6.91 -20.99 0.09
N GLY A 256 -6.96 -20.35 -1.08
CA GLY A 256 -5.87 -20.34 -2.07
C GLY A 256 -5.68 -21.66 -2.84
N ASP A 257 -4.58 -21.74 -3.61
CA ASP A 257 -4.37 -22.80 -4.60
C ASP A 257 -3.74 -24.09 -4.05
N GLN A 258 -3.31 -24.10 -2.79
CA GLN A 258 -2.72 -25.29 -2.18
C GLN A 258 -3.83 -26.25 -1.73
N ILE A 259 -3.84 -27.44 -2.33
CA ILE A 259 -4.78 -28.51 -2.02
C ILE A 259 -4.08 -29.50 -1.09
N ASN A 260 -4.69 -29.82 0.05
CA ASN A 260 -4.21 -30.88 0.94
C ASN A 260 -4.33 -32.24 0.24
N GLU A 261 -3.42 -33.16 0.55
CA GLU A 261 -3.36 -34.49 -0.08
C GLU A 261 -4.66 -35.27 0.14
N GLU A 262 -5.21 -35.22 1.36
CA GLU A 262 -6.47 -35.88 1.72
C GLU A 262 -7.67 -35.35 0.92
N VAL A 263 -7.68 -34.04 0.64
CA VAL A 263 -8.74 -33.40 -0.16
C VAL A 263 -8.57 -33.75 -1.63
N SER A 264 -7.32 -33.76 -2.13
CA SER A 264 -7.00 -34.17 -3.50
C SER A 264 -7.42 -35.62 -3.75
N GLU A 265 -7.09 -36.52 -2.81
CA GLU A 265 -7.51 -37.92 -2.85
C GLU A 265 -9.03 -38.09 -2.78
N LEU A 266 -9.70 -37.37 -1.87
CA LEU A 266 -11.16 -37.39 -1.74
C LEU A 266 -11.83 -37.04 -3.08
N ILE A 267 -11.40 -35.94 -3.71
CA ILE A 267 -11.96 -35.50 -4.99
C ILE A 267 -11.68 -36.50 -6.10
N ALA A 268 -10.46 -37.06 -6.16
CA ALA A 268 -10.10 -38.07 -7.14
C ALA A 268 -10.98 -39.33 -7.00
N LYS A 269 -11.10 -39.89 -5.80
CA LYS A 269 -11.92 -41.07 -5.51
C LYS A 269 -13.41 -40.84 -5.83
N ILE A 270 -13.94 -39.65 -5.54
CA ILE A 270 -15.33 -39.29 -5.88
C ILE A 270 -15.52 -39.27 -7.41
N ARG A 271 -14.59 -38.69 -8.17
CA ARG A 271 -14.64 -38.68 -9.64
C ARG A 271 -14.53 -40.07 -10.25
N GLU A 272 -13.66 -40.92 -9.72
CA GLU A 272 -13.52 -42.32 -10.15
C GLU A 272 -14.83 -43.10 -9.96
N SER A 273 -15.63 -42.78 -8.94
CA SER A 273 -16.96 -43.37 -8.72
C SER A 273 -18.05 -42.86 -9.67
N GLY A 274 -17.75 -41.88 -10.53
CA GLY A 274 -18.67 -41.28 -11.50
C GLY A 274 -19.50 -40.10 -10.98
N ARG A 275 -19.15 -39.54 -9.81
CA ARG A 275 -19.77 -38.34 -9.24
C ARG A 275 -18.91 -37.10 -9.52
N GLU A 276 -19.54 -35.94 -9.59
CA GLU A 276 -18.85 -34.67 -9.87
C GLU A 276 -18.33 -34.03 -8.57
N ALA A 277 -17.02 -33.77 -8.51
CA ALA A 277 -16.36 -33.08 -7.41
C ALA A 277 -15.28 -32.12 -7.92
N TYR A 278 -15.16 -30.94 -7.31
CA TYR A 278 -14.20 -29.92 -7.72
C TYR A 278 -13.53 -29.25 -6.53
N TYR A 279 -12.26 -28.91 -6.69
CA TYR A 279 -11.58 -27.97 -5.82
C TYR A 279 -11.69 -26.55 -6.40
N ILE A 280 -11.99 -25.58 -5.54
CA ILE A 280 -12.13 -24.17 -5.90
C ILE A 280 -11.21 -23.37 -4.99
N SER A 281 -10.26 -22.65 -5.59
CA SER A 281 -9.42 -21.69 -4.88
C SER A 281 -10.26 -20.45 -4.53
N THR A 282 -10.33 -20.11 -3.25
CA THR A 282 -11.11 -18.96 -2.74
C THR A 282 -10.29 -18.09 -1.79
N ASP A 283 -10.69 -16.83 -1.67
CA ASP A 283 -10.06 -15.81 -0.81
C ASP A 283 -10.68 -15.71 0.59
N GLY A 284 -11.49 -16.70 0.99
CA GLY A 284 -12.19 -16.71 2.28
C GLY A 284 -13.72 -16.69 2.19
N PHE A 285 -14.36 -16.92 3.34
CA PHE A 285 -15.80 -17.15 3.47
C PHE A 285 -16.64 -15.94 3.04
N ASP A 286 -16.39 -14.75 3.62
CA ASP A 286 -17.22 -13.57 3.35
C ASP A 286 -17.21 -13.17 1.87
N LYS A 287 -16.01 -13.09 1.26
CA LYS A 287 -15.86 -12.70 -0.14
C LYS A 287 -16.56 -13.71 -1.07
N THR A 288 -16.42 -15.00 -0.78
CA THR A 288 -17.08 -16.06 -1.54
C THR A 288 -18.60 -15.95 -1.44
N LEU A 289 -19.15 -15.73 -0.25
CA LEU A 289 -20.60 -15.58 -0.07
C LEU A 289 -21.15 -14.30 -0.72
N ILE A 290 -20.38 -13.22 -0.74
CA ILE A 290 -20.72 -11.99 -1.48
C ILE A 290 -20.82 -12.27 -2.98
N HIS A 291 -19.86 -12.99 -3.55
CA HIS A 291 -19.86 -13.31 -4.98
C HIS A 291 -20.94 -14.33 -5.35
N LEU A 292 -21.15 -15.37 -4.54
CA LEU A 292 -22.20 -16.36 -4.75
C LEU A 292 -23.59 -15.72 -4.71
N SER A 293 -23.86 -14.87 -3.72
CA SER A 293 -25.17 -14.20 -3.60
C SER A 293 -25.43 -13.26 -4.77
N LYS A 294 -24.42 -12.51 -5.21
CA LYS A 294 -24.53 -11.66 -6.40
C LYS A 294 -24.79 -12.47 -7.66
N SER A 295 -24.03 -13.56 -7.86
CA SER A 295 -24.18 -14.43 -9.04
C SER A 295 -25.56 -15.09 -9.06
N ALA A 296 -26.05 -15.56 -7.91
CA ALA A 296 -27.35 -16.20 -7.77
C ALA A 296 -28.53 -15.27 -8.06
N PHE A 297 -28.44 -14.00 -7.68
CA PHE A 297 -29.52 -13.02 -7.81
C PHE A 297 -29.32 -12.00 -8.93
N GLU A 298 -28.35 -12.22 -9.83
CA GLU A 298 -28.06 -11.34 -10.96
C GLU A 298 -29.30 -11.09 -11.82
N GLY A 299 -29.68 -9.82 -11.98
CA GLY A 299 -30.86 -9.41 -12.72
C GLY A 299 -32.15 -9.29 -11.89
N ASN A 300 -32.11 -9.64 -10.60
CA ASN A 300 -33.21 -9.40 -9.66
C ASN A 300 -32.93 -8.14 -8.83
N THR A 301 -33.43 -6.99 -9.29
CA THR A 301 -33.16 -5.67 -8.71
C THR A 301 -33.55 -5.54 -7.24
N ILE A 302 -34.58 -6.27 -6.78
CA ILE A 302 -35.02 -6.23 -5.38
C ILE A 302 -34.00 -6.94 -4.48
N LEU A 303 -33.54 -8.13 -4.89
CA LEU A 303 -32.58 -8.91 -4.10
C LEU A 303 -31.16 -8.34 -4.18
N GLU A 304 -30.77 -7.80 -5.34
CA GLU A 304 -29.53 -7.03 -5.46
C GLU A 304 -29.51 -5.83 -4.52
N LYS A 305 -30.65 -5.14 -4.36
CA LYS A 305 -30.81 -4.05 -3.40
C LYS A 305 -30.73 -4.56 -1.96
N GLN A 306 -31.34 -5.69 -1.62
CA GLN A 306 -31.22 -6.28 -0.28
C GLN A 306 -29.78 -6.67 0.07
N ILE A 307 -29.03 -7.24 -0.89
CA ILE A 307 -27.59 -7.50 -0.70
C ILE A 307 -26.85 -6.18 -0.44
N GLN A 308 -27.16 -5.15 -1.22
CA GLN A 308 -26.54 -3.84 -1.07
C GLN A 308 -26.87 -3.22 0.30
N GLU A 309 -28.13 -3.24 0.72
CA GLU A 309 -28.58 -2.77 2.04
C GLU A 309 -27.90 -3.57 3.17
N ALA A 310 -27.72 -4.88 3.03
CA ALA A 310 -27.00 -5.70 4.03
C ALA A 310 -25.52 -5.33 4.14
N LEU A 311 -24.88 -4.96 3.03
CA LEU A 311 -23.50 -4.46 2.98
C LEU A 311 -23.38 -3.04 3.55
N GLU A 312 -24.36 -2.18 3.28
CA GLU A 312 -24.40 -0.77 3.70
C GLU A 312 -24.84 -0.58 5.16
N ALA A 313 -25.62 -1.51 5.72
CA ALA A 313 -26.15 -1.44 7.08
C ALA A 313 -25.03 -1.35 8.13
N SER A 314 -24.62 -0.13 8.39
CA SER A 314 -23.80 0.35 9.49
C SER A 314 -24.58 1.54 10.04
N ASN A 315 -24.69 1.65 11.37
CA ASN A 315 -25.34 2.81 11.96
C ASN A 315 -24.69 4.06 11.38
N ASP A 316 -25.47 4.87 10.68
CA ASP A 316 -25.07 6.16 10.12
C ASP A 316 -24.71 7.10 11.28
N GLU A 317 -23.54 6.91 11.88
CA GLU A 317 -22.83 8.01 12.48
C GLU A 317 -22.37 8.90 11.32
N ASP A 318 -22.74 10.18 11.40
CA ASP A 318 -22.47 11.22 10.42
C ASP A 318 -21.07 11.11 9.80
N TYR A 319 -20.94 11.57 8.56
CA TYR A 319 -19.66 11.67 7.86
C TYR A 319 -18.66 12.50 8.69
N PHE A 320 -17.85 11.84 9.51
CA PHE A 320 -17.00 12.49 10.50
C PHE A 320 -15.66 12.89 9.87
N LYS A 321 -15.56 14.17 9.48
CA LYS A 321 -14.37 14.76 8.86
C LYS A 321 -14.01 16.06 9.58
N THR A 322 -13.07 16.00 10.53
CA THR A 322 -12.66 17.18 11.31
C THR A 322 -11.65 18.04 10.56
N GLU A 323 -11.71 19.37 10.77
CA GLU A 323 -10.76 20.33 10.20
C GLU A 323 -9.37 20.20 10.83
N PHE A 324 -8.33 20.39 10.04
CA PHE A 324 -6.96 20.52 10.52
C PHE A 324 -6.75 21.84 11.24
N SER A 325 -6.02 21.77 12.35
CA SER A 325 -5.60 22.93 13.13
C SER A 325 -4.18 22.75 13.65
N LEU A 326 -3.45 23.87 13.76
CA LEU A 326 -2.13 23.92 14.37
C LEU A 326 -2.13 24.95 15.48
N ASN A 327 -1.54 24.61 16.62
CA ASN A 327 -1.35 25.55 17.71
C ASN A 327 -0.08 26.38 17.47
N PHE A 328 -0.26 27.55 16.87
CA PHE A 328 0.82 28.50 16.63
C PHE A 328 0.88 29.52 17.78
N THR A 329 1.96 29.52 18.55
CA THR A 329 2.12 30.38 19.72
C THR A 329 3.16 31.48 19.52
N ARG A 330 4.20 31.24 18.71
CA ARG A 330 5.29 32.19 18.44
C ARG A 330 5.98 31.93 17.09
N ALA A 331 6.66 32.95 16.56
CA ALA A 331 7.44 32.86 15.34
C ALA A 331 8.93 32.64 15.64
N ASP A 332 9.42 31.41 15.49
CA ASP A 332 10.81 31.04 15.75
C ASP A 332 11.68 31.06 14.48
N LYS A 333 11.09 30.74 13.33
CA LYS A 333 11.72 30.73 12.00
C LYS A 333 10.83 31.37 10.96
N TYR A 334 11.43 31.81 9.85
CA TYR A 334 10.73 32.45 8.75
C TYR A 334 11.04 31.74 7.43
N ILE A 335 10.06 31.70 6.53
CA ILE A 335 10.21 31.15 5.18
C ILE A 335 9.64 32.12 4.14
N LYS A 336 10.24 32.15 2.96
CA LYS A 336 9.77 32.94 1.81
C LYS A 336 9.30 32.00 0.71
N SER A 337 8.10 32.23 0.18
CA SER A 337 7.54 31.40 -0.90
C SER A 337 7.88 31.93 -2.29
N ASN A 338 7.62 31.12 -3.30
CA ASN A 338 7.58 31.50 -4.72
C ASN A 338 6.17 31.92 -5.20
N LEU A 339 5.27 32.28 -4.27
CA LEU A 339 3.85 32.49 -4.53
C LEU A 339 3.52 33.98 -4.51
N HIS A 340 3.04 34.50 -5.65
CA HIS A 340 2.65 35.90 -5.85
C HIS A 340 1.13 36.04 -5.78
N PRO A 341 0.56 36.87 -4.89
CA PRO A 341 -0.88 37.10 -4.83
C PRO A 341 -1.45 37.58 -6.17
N VAL A 342 -2.52 36.93 -6.63
CA VAL A 342 -3.26 37.25 -7.85
C VAL A 342 -4.77 37.29 -7.60
N SER A 343 -5.41 38.37 -8.03
CA SER A 343 -6.87 38.45 -8.14
C SER A 343 -7.31 38.32 -9.59
N PHE A 344 -8.45 37.65 -9.78
CA PHE A 344 -9.00 37.31 -11.09
C PHE A 344 -10.21 38.19 -11.44
N PRO A 345 -10.61 38.26 -12.73
CA PRO A 345 -11.88 38.84 -13.14
C PRO A 345 -13.06 38.22 -12.41
N LYS A 346 -14.12 39.01 -12.21
CA LYS A 346 -15.37 38.56 -11.56
C LYS A 346 -16.41 38.02 -12.53
N GLU A 347 -16.20 38.25 -13.83
CA GLU A 347 -17.09 37.82 -14.91
C GLU A 347 -16.23 37.39 -16.10
N ILE A 348 -16.78 36.53 -16.95
CA ILE A 348 -16.22 36.08 -18.22
C ILE A 348 -17.34 35.89 -19.25
N PHE A 349 -17.03 35.68 -20.53
CA PHE A 349 -18.05 35.35 -21.52
C PHE A 349 -18.36 33.85 -21.55
N GLN A 350 -19.62 33.51 -21.81
CA GLN A 350 -20.12 32.15 -21.97
C GLN A 350 -21.03 32.06 -23.21
N PHE A 351 -20.85 31.01 -24.01
CA PHE A 351 -21.68 30.71 -25.20
C PHE A 351 -21.52 29.25 -25.65
N GLU A 352 -22.32 28.82 -26.62
CA GLU A 352 -22.26 27.49 -27.23
C GLU A 352 -21.80 27.58 -28.69
N VAL A 353 -21.03 26.58 -29.13
CA VAL A 353 -20.51 26.50 -30.50
C VAL A 353 -20.70 25.10 -31.09
N ASP A 354 -20.76 25.02 -32.41
CA ASP A 354 -20.56 23.77 -33.13
C ASP A 354 -19.07 23.44 -33.25
N TYR A 355 -18.68 22.27 -32.73
CA TYR A 355 -17.32 21.76 -32.80
C TYR A 355 -17.04 21.00 -34.11
N ASN A 356 -18.04 20.78 -34.98
CA ASN A 356 -17.87 20.09 -36.26
C ASN A 356 -17.14 18.73 -36.13
N GLU A 357 -17.52 17.94 -35.11
CA GLU A 357 -16.90 16.64 -34.76
C GLU A 357 -15.42 16.69 -34.30
N GLU A 358 -14.82 17.87 -34.15
CA GLU A 358 -13.48 18.01 -33.60
C GLU A 358 -13.44 17.92 -32.06
N ARG A 359 -12.26 17.59 -31.52
CA ARG A 359 -12.03 17.60 -30.06
C ARG A 359 -12.10 19.05 -29.53
N PRO A 360 -12.96 19.36 -28.54
CA PRO A 360 -13.22 20.74 -28.12
C PRO A 360 -11.98 21.57 -27.76
N TRP A 361 -11.03 20.98 -27.03
CA TRP A 361 -9.79 21.67 -26.65
C TRP A 361 -8.88 21.99 -27.84
N LYS A 362 -8.82 21.10 -28.84
CA LYS A 362 -8.01 21.30 -30.03
C LYS A 362 -8.64 22.39 -30.90
N PHE A 363 -9.93 22.24 -31.18
CA PHE A 363 -10.72 23.21 -31.95
C PHE A 363 -10.55 24.65 -31.42
N LEU A 364 -10.80 24.86 -30.13
CA LEU A 364 -10.69 26.19 -29.52
C LEU A 364 -9.25 26.72 -29.55
N LYS A 365 -8.25 25.86 -29.36
CA LYS A 365 -6.84 26.26 -29.40
C LYS A 365 -6.43 26.72 -30.79
N ASP A 366 -6.82 25.98 -31.83
CA ASP A 366 -6.47 26.29 -33.21
C ASP A 366 -7.19 27.58 -33.66
N LEU A 367 -8.47 27.72 -33.31
CA LEU A 367 -9.27 28.90 -33.62
C LEU A 367 -8.78 30.19 -32.93
N THR A 368 -8.22 30.08 -31.72
CA THR A 368 -7.79 31.25 -30.91
C THR A 368 -6.27 31.47 -30.86
N ASN A 369 -5.49 30.72 -31.64
CA ASN A 369 -4.03 30.72 -31.55
C ASN A 369 -3.41 32.10 -31.83
N ASN A 370 -3.93 32.81 -32.82
CA ASN A 370 -3.44 34.14 -33.26
C ASN A 370 -4.41 35.28 -32.92
N THR A 371 -5.28 35.08 -31.93
CA THR A 371 -6.26 36.09 -31.51
C THR A 371 -6.00 36.53 -30.07
N PRO A 372 -6.48 37.72 -29.66
CA PRO A 372 -6.40 38.16 -28.26
C PRO A 372 -7.36 37.38 -27.33
N ILE A 373 -8.11 36.41 -27.86
CA ILE A 373 -9.13 35.66 -27.12
C ILE A 373 -8.48 34.46 -26.42
N CYS A 374 -8.79 34.25 -25.14
CA CYS A 374 -8.55 32.97 -24.46
C CYS A 374 -9.89 32.27 -24.32
N ALA A 375 -9.99 31.00 -24.72
CA ALA A 375 -11.24 30.23 -24.64
C ALA A 375 -10.98 28.80 -24.16
N VAL A 376 -11.88 28.26 -23.34
CA VAL A 376 -11.83 26.88 -22.84
C VAL A 376 -13.21 26.22 -22.92
N PRO A 377 -13.28 24.89 -23.15
CA PRO A 377 -14.53 24.15 -23.14
C PRO A 377 -14.83 23.64 -21.72
N PHE A 378 -16.06 23.81 -21.25
CA PHE A 378 -16.51 23.24 -19.98
C PHE A 378 -18.03 22.96 -19.99
N LYS A 379 -18.42 21.74 -19.63
CA LYS A 379 -19.82 21.27 -19.58
C LYS A 379 -20.65 21.64 -20.82
N GLY A 380 -20.10 21.41 -22.01
CA GLY A 380 -20.78 21.67 -23.29
C GLY A 380 -20.79 23.13 -23.76
N LYS A 381 -20.23 24.05 -22.98
CA LYS A 381 -20.14 25.48 -23.32
C LYS A 381 -18.70 25.93 -23.50
N VAL A 382 -18.53 27.07 -24.15
CA VAL A 382 -17.27 27.81 -24.27
C VAL A 382 -17.27 28.94 -23.26
N TYR A 383 -16.19 29.04 -22.51
CA TYR A 383 -15.92 30.16 -21.60
C TYR A 383 -14.71 30.93 -22.13
N ALA A 384 -14.85 32.25 -22.26
CA ALA A 384 -13.84 33.07 -22.93
C ALA A 384 -13.57 34.41 -22.26
N ILE A 385 -12.33 34.88 -22.44
CA ILE A 385 -11.86 36.23 -22.12
C ILE A 385 -11.41 36.87 -23.44
N GLY A 386 -11.96 38.02 -23.78
CA GLY A 386 -11.80 38.69 -25.07
C GLY A 386 -12.72 39.89 -25.17
N THR A 387 -12.68 40.64 -26.28
CA THR A 387 -13.74 41.63 -26.54
C THR A 387 -14.96 40.93 -27.14
N LEU A 388 -16.17 41.46 -26.89
CA LEU A 388 -17.39 40.92 -27.48
C LEU A 388 -17.30 40.88 -29.01
N THR A 389 -16.77 41.95 -29.61
CA THR A 389 -16.59 42.07 -31.06
C THR A 389 -15.63 41.02 -31.62
N ASP A 390 -14.50 40.78 -30.96
CA ASP A 390 -13.54 39.77 -31.42
C ASP A 390 -14.12 38.36 -31.27
N ILE A 391 -14.80 38.08 -30.16
CA ILE A 391 -15.45 36.79 -29.93
C ILE A 391 -16.53 36.56 -30.99
N ASP A 392 -17.43 37.52 -31.20
CA ASP A 392 -18.47 37.40 -32.22
C ASP A 392 -17.85 37.15 -33.60
N ARG A 393 -16.84 37.94 -34.01
CA ARG A 393 -16.17 37.78 -35.30
C ARG A 393 -15.51 36.40 -35.48
N VAL A 394 -14.79 35.92 -34.46
CA VAL A 394 -14.02 34.66 -34.53
C VAL A 394 -14.95 33.44 -34.48
N PHE A 395 -16.02 33.51 -33.69
CA PHE A 395 -16.93 32.37 -33.48
C PHE A 395 -18.19 32.40 -34.34
N ARG A 396 -18.46 33.47 -35.12
CA ARG A 396 -19.70 33.67 -35.89
C ARG A 396 -20.15 32.44 -36.69
N ALA A 397 -19.22 31.79 -37.38
CA ALA A 397 -19.51 30.66 -38.26
C ALA A 397 -19.97 29.40 -37.48
N ASN A 398 -19.65 29.32 -36.19
CA ASN A 398 -19.89 28.16 -35.35
C ASN A 398 -20.83 28.46 -34.17
N LEU A 399 -21.32 29.70 -34.01
CA LEU A 399 -22.05 30.11 -32.82
C LEU A 399 -23.47 29.50 -32.78
N LYS A 400 -23.84 28.84 -31.68
CA LYS A 400 -25.17 28.24 -31.44
C LYS A 400 -26.05 29.04 -30.49
N SER A 401 -25.47 29.92 -29.68
CA SER A 401 -26.19 30.72 -28.68
C SER A 401 -25.69 32.15 -28.65
N GLU A 402 -26.47 33.05 -28.06
CA GLU A 402 -25.99 34.39 -27.71
C GLU A 402 -24.75 34.32 -26.79
N ILE A 403 -23.87 35.31 -26.93
CA ILE A 403 -22.69 35.51 -26.06
C ILE A 403 -23.13 36.32 -24.83
N LYS A 404 -23.04 35.71 -23.66
CA LYS A 404 -23.47 36.32 -22.38
C LYS A 404 -22.30 36.47 -21.42
N ARG A 405 -22.35 37.48 -20.55
CA ARG A 405 -21.44 37.57 -19.40
C ARG A 405 -21.95 36.65 -18.28
N GLU A 406 -21.05 35.87 -17.72
CA GLU A 406 -21.30 34.94 -16.63
C GLU A 406 -20.37 35.30 -15.45
N PRO A 407 -20.90 35.42 -14.22
CA PRO A 407 -20.07 35.57 -13.03
C PRO A 407 -19.11 34.39 -12.84
N ILE A 408 -17.90 34.67 -12.38
CA ILE A 408 -16.92 33.65 -11.99
C ILE A 408 -16.27 34.00 -10.66
N SER A 409 -16.19 33.01 -9.77
CA SER A 409 -15.58 33.18 -8.45
C SER A 409 -14.20 32.53 -8.37
N LYS A 410 -13.42 32.91 -7.34
CA LYS A 410 -12.17 32.22 -6.97
C LYS A 410 -12.40 30.72 -6.75
N PHE A 411 -13.53 30.34 -6.16
CA PHE A 411 -13.87 28.94 -5.90
C PHE A 411 -14.05 28.15 -7.20
N ASP A 412 -14.68 28.73 -8.22
CA ASP A 412 -14.83 28.09 -9.53
C ASP A 412 -13.46 27.87 -10.17
N ILE A 413 -12.59 28.89 -10.14
CA ILE A 413 -11.22 28.81 -10.66
C ILE A 413 -10.41 27.76 -9.88
N GLU A 414 -10.54 27.69 -8.55
CA GLU A 414 -9.82 26.74 -7.70
C GLU A 414 -10.21 25.28 -7.98
N ASN A 415 -11.48 25.00 -8.30
CA ASN A 415 -12.00 23.64 -8.42
C ASN A 415 -12.15 23.15 -9.87
N VAL A 416 -12.15 24.04 -10.87
CA VAL A 416 -12.31 23.68 -12.28
C VAL A 416 -11.01 23.87 -13.07
N SER A 417 -10.45 22.77 -13.57
CA SER A 417 -9.19 22.78 -14.32
C SER A 417 -9.25 23.62 -15.60
N ALA A 418 -10.39 23.65 -16.29
CA ALA A 418 -10.61 24.49 -17.46
C ALA A 418 -10.47 25.98 -17.12
N PHE A 419 -11.07 26.43 -16.00
CA PHE A 419 -10.99 27.82 -15.56
C PHE A 419 -9.57 28.20 -15.09
N LYS A 420 -8.83 27.30 -14.43
CA LYS A 420 -7.40 27.54 -14.18
C LYS A 420 -6.62 27.77 -15.46
N SER A 421 -6.86 26.94 -16.48
CA SER A 421 -6.19 27.05 -17.78
C SER A 421 -6.58 28.36 -18.49
N LEU A 422 -7.84 28.79 -18.38
CA LEU A 422 -8.31 30.05 -18.95
C LEU A 422 -7.58 31.24 -18.32
N MET A 423 -7.57 31.31 -16.99
CA MET A 423 -6.91 32.38 -16.24
C MET A 423 -5.40 32.41 -16.48
N LEU A 424 -4.75 31.24 -16.48
CA LEU A 424 -3.32 31.15 -16.74
C LEU A 424 -2.97 31.54 -18.18
N SER A 425 -3.77 31.12 -19.17
CA SER A 425 -3.57 31.51 -20.57
C SER A 425 -3.69 33.02 -20.76
N ALA A 426 -4.67 33.66 -20.10
CA ALA A 426 -4.84 35.12 -20.14
C ALA A 426 -3.63 35.86 -19.57
N ILE A 427 -3.11 35.42 -18.42
CA ILE A 427 -1.89 35.97 -17.80
C ILE A 427 -0.67 35.79 -18.73
N LEU A 428 -0.51 34.60 -19.31
CA LEU A 428 0.60 34.30 -20.23
C LEU A 428 0.54 35.14 -21.51
N LYS A 429 -0.66 35.34 -22.09
CA LYS A 429 -0.86 36.21 -23.25
C LYS A 429 -0.47 37.66 -22.93
N HIS A 430 -0.86 38.16 -21.76
CA HIS A 430 -0.47 39.51 -21.32
C HIS A 430 1.06 39.67 -21.22
N PHE A 431 1.75 38.73 -20.56
CA PHE A 431 3.20 38.82 -20.45
C PHE A 431 3.89 38.73 -21.82
N ALA A 432 3.40 37.87 -22.72
CA ALA A 432 3.95 37.72 -24.06
C ALA A 432 3.69 38.92 -24.99
N SER A 433 2.60 39.65 -24.79
CA SER A 433 2.31 40.87 -25.57
C SER A 433 3.10 42.08 -25.07
N LYS A 434 3.41 42.13 -23.77
CA LYS A 434 4.06 43.28 -23.13
C LYS A 434 5.58 43.23 -23.14
N TYR A 435 6.16 42.03 -23.05
CA TYR A 435 7.60 41.82 -22.87
C TYR A 435 8.18 40.95 -23.98
N GLU A 436 9.50 41.00 -24.19
CA GLU A 436 10.22 40.17 -25.17
C GLU A 436 10.41 38.71 -24.71
N ILE A 437 9.31 38.05 -24.35
CA ILE A 437 9.28 36.69 -23.84
C ILE A 437 8.51 35.76 -24.79
N GLY A 438 8.95 34.52 -24.89
CA GLY A 438 8.20 33.44 -25.52
C GLY A 438 7.30 32.74 -24.50
N THR A 439 6.22 32.11 -24.98
CA THR A 439 5.35 31.29 -24.15
C THR A 439 4.74 30.15 -24.96
N ASN A 440 4.39 29.06 -24.27
CA ASN A 440 3.59 27.98 -24.84
C ASN A 440 2.07 28.21 -24.63
N PHE A 441 1.69 29.36 -24.06
CA PHE A 441 0.33 29.76 -23.68
C PHE A 441 -0.41 28.79 -22.76
N LYS A 442 0.32 27.87 -22.13
CA LYS A 442 -0.20 26.83 -21.25
C LYS A 442 0.29 27.02 -19.82
N ASP A 443 1.60 27.01 -19.63
CA ASP A 443 2.23 26.96 -18.31
C ASP A 443 3.67 27.46 -18.29
N LYS A 444 4.25 27.90 -19.40
CA LYS A 444 5.67 28.25 -19.47
C LYS A 444 5.90 29.57 -20.19
N ILE A 445 6.82 30.37 -19.66
CA ILE A 445 7.45 31.51 -20.34
C ILE A 445 8.96 31.33 -20.39
N TRP A 446 9.62 31.93 -21.38
CA TRP A 446 11.07 31.96 -21.49
C TRP A 446 11.54 33.26 -22.15
N LEU A 447 12.77 33.67 -21.86
CA LEU A 447 13.37 34.80 -22.56
C LEU A 447 13.75 34.36 -23.98
N LYS A 448 13.52 35.23 -24.98
CA LYS A 448 13.87 34.91 -26.38
C LYS A 448 15.38 34.86 -26.62
N ASN A 449 16.16 35.57 -25.81
CA ASN A 449 17.62 35.50 -25.85
C ASN A 449 18.12 34.11 -25.39
N ILE A 450 19.27 33.72 -25.92
CA ILE A 450 19.92 32.46 -25.57
C ILE A 450 20.74 32.70 -24.31
N ASP A 451 20.52 31.89 -23.27
CA ASP A 451 21.28 31.95 -22.03
C ASP A 451 22.55 31.09 -22.10
N ASP A 452 22.47 29.93 -22.77
CA ASP A 452 23.59 29.02 -22.98
C ASP A 452 23.39 28.12 -24.22
N ARG A 453 24.43 27.43 -24.67
CA ARG A 453 24.40 26.47 -25.79
C ARG A 453 25.06 25.14 -25.44
N TYR A 454 24.47 24.05 -25.91
CA TYR A 454 25.06 22.71 -25.85
C TYR A 454 24.96 22.04 -27.22
N GLY A 455 26.06 22.02 -27.97
CA GLY A 455 26.03 21.59 -29.37
C GLY A 455 25.11 22.49 -30.20
N ASP A 456 24.10 21.88 -30.83
CA ASP A 456 23.04 22.51 -31.63
C ASP A 456 21.79 22.89 -30.80
N ILE A 457 21.84 22.71 -29.48
CA ILE A 457 20.72 23.02 -28.58
C ILE A 457 20.95 24.38 -27.91
N ASN A 458 20.06 25.33 -28.16
CA ASN A 458 19.98 26.59 -27.45
C ASN A 458 19.17 26.43 -26.15
N ILE A 459 19.72 26.95 -25.06
CA ILE A 459 19.13 26.92 -23.73
C ILE A 459 18.67 28.33 -23.37
N HIS A 460 17.40 28.45 -23.01
CA HIS A 460 16.77 29.70 -22.60
C HIS A 460 16.36 29.64 -21.13
N LYS A 461 16.55 30.75 -20.40
CA LYS A 461 15.98 30.93 -19.06
C LYS A 461 14.46 30.93 -19.13
N ALA A 462 13.83 30.17 -18.25
CA ALA A 462 12.38 30.00 -18.27
C ALA A 462 11.76 29.95 -16.86
N LEU A 463 10.46 30.21 -16.81
CA LEU A 463 9.60 29.93 -15.66
C LEU A 463 8.48 28.99 -16.06
N LEU A 464 8.19 28.03 -15.18
CA LEU A 464 6.92 27.35 -15.15
C LEU A 464 5.98 28.15 -14.23
N LEU A 465 4.80 28.49 -14.73
CA LEU A 465 3.76 29.21 -14.02
C LEU A 465 2.57 28.29 -13.76
N SER A 466 2.01 28.38 -12.57
CA SER A 466 0.80 27.66 -12.18
C SER A 466 0.00 28.46 -11.15
N LEU A 467 -1.26 28.08 -10.93
CA LEU A 467 -2.12 28.70 -9.92
C LEU A 467 -2.20 27.83 -8.67
N TYR A 468 -1.89 28.43 -7.53
CA TYR A 468 -1.97 27.83 -6.20
C TYR A 468 -3.02 28.54 -5.36
N PHE A 469 -3.73 27.79 -4.51
CA PHE A 469 -4.83 28.32 -3.70
C PHE A 469 -4.72 27.82 -2.25
N ASP A 470 -4.97 28.72 -1.31
CA ASP A 470 -5.06 28.45 0.12
C ASP A 470 -6.42 28.94 0.68
N LYS A 471 -6.52 29.00 2.02
CA LYS A 471 -7.71 29.44 2.76
C LYS A 471 -8.09 30.91 2.53
N ASN A 472 -7.28 31.70 1.84
CA ASN A 472 -7.58 33.11 1.57
C ASN A 472 -8.82 33.22 0.67
N LYS A 473 -9.76 34.08 1.05
CA LYS A 473 -11.03 34.25 0.31
C LYS A 473 -10.93 35.25 -0.85
N TYR A 474 -9.92 36.11 -0.86
CA TYR A 474 -9.85 37.29 -1.73
C TYR A 474 -8.95 37.12 -2.95
N PHE A 475 -7.91 36.30 -2.86
CA PHE A 475 -6.95 36.09 -3.94
C PHE A 475 -6.47 34.64 -3.99
N GLY A 476 -5.93 34.24 -5.15
CA GLY A 476 -5.10 33.04 -5.29
C GLY A 476 -3.63 33.44 -5.40
N TYR A 477 -2.77 32.49 -5.76
CA TYR A 477 -1.36 32.76 -6.02
C TYR A 477 -0.95 32.29 -7.40
N LEU A 478 -0.12 33.08 -8.05
CA LEU A 478 0.64 32.71 -9.22
C LEU A 478 2.00 32.19 -8.73
N SER A 479 2.30 30.93 -9.00
CA SER A 479 3.56 30.29 -8.61
C SER A 479 4.61 30.48 -9.69
N PHE A 480 5.81 30.91 -9.30
CA PHE A 480 6.97 31.00 -10.18
C PHE A 480 7.97 29.88 -9.88
N VAL A 481 8.08 28.91 -10.78
CA VAL A 481 9.05 27.80 -10.64
C VAL A 481 10.13 27.92 -11.72
N PRO A 482 11.39 28.25 -11.34
CA PRO A 482 12.54 28.25 -12.25
C PRO A 482 12.67 26.96 -13.07
N THR A 483 12.84 27.12 -14.38
CA THR A 483 13.06 26.02 -15.32
C THR A 483 13.88 26.48 -16.53
N ILE A 484 14.04 25.61 -17.52
CA ILE A 484 14.68 25.94 -18.80
C ILE A 484 13.74 25.64 -19.97
N TYR A 485 13.97 26.33 -21.08
CA TYR A 485 13.37 26.03 -22.37
C TYR A 485 14.47 25.74 -23.38
N LEU A 486 14.28 24.70 -24.19
CA LEU A 486 15.30 24.19 -25.11
C LEU A 486 14.78 24.32 -26.54
N THR A 487 15.58 24.91 -27.42
CA THR A 487 15.30 24.99 -28.86
C THR A 487 16.46 24.43 -29.66
N SER A 488 16.17 23.73 -30.76
CA SER A 488 17.15 23.17 -31.67
C SER A 488 16.49 22.96 -33.03
N GLU A 489 17.29 22.91 -34.10
CA GLU A 489 16.84 22.53 -35.44
C GLU A 489 16.50 21.02 -35.52
N ASN A 490 17.17 20.20 -34.72
CA ASN A 490 16.95 18.76 -34.63
C ASN A 490 16.03 18.38 -33.46
N GLU A 491 15.42 17.19 -33.52
CA GLU A 491 14.60 16.69 -32.42
C GLU A 491 15.47 16.39 -31.19
N ILE A 492 15.17 17.08 -30.08
CA ILE A 492 15.87 16.86 -28.81
C ILE A 492 15.27 15.63 -28.11
N SER A 493 16.06 14.58 -27.96
CA SER A 493 15.67 13.35 -27.28
C SER A 493 15.30 13.58 -25.81
N LYS A 494 14.47 12.69 -25.24
CA LYS A 494 14.05 12.76 -23.82
C LYS A 494 15.25 12.69 -22.86
N GLN A 495 16.24 11.86 -23.17
CA GLN A 495 17.44 11.69 -22.35
C GLN A 495 18.30 12.96 -22.33
N GLN A 496 18.50 13.60 -23.49
CA GLN A 496 19.19 14.89 -23.58
C GLN A 496 18.45 15.99 -22.80
N LYS A 497 17.12 16.11 -22.95
CA LYS A 497 16.30 17.07 -22.17
C LYS A 497 16.50 16.89 -20.67
N GLN A 498 16.49 15.64 -20.19
CA GLN A 498 16.66 15.32 -18.78
C GLN A 498 18.06 15.64 -18.28
N GLN A 499 19.10 15.29 -19.04
CA GLN A 499 20.50 15.57 -18.69
C GLN A 499 20.78 17.06 -18.61
N LEU A 500 20.33 17.85 -19.60
CA LEU A 500 20.50 19.31 -19.63
C LEU A 500 19.68 20.01 -18.54
N SER A 501 18.43 19.56 -18.31
CA SER A 501 17.61 20.10 -17.21
C SER A 501 18.26 19.81 -15.86
N LYS A 502 18.80 18.60 -15.67
CA LYS A 502 19.52 18.23 -14.46
C LYS A 502 20.76 19.11 -14.26
N SER A 503 21.60 19.28 -15.29
CA SER A 503 22.84 20.06 -15.15
C SER A 503 22.59 21.53 -14.80
N LYS A 504 21.47 22.12 -15.25
CA LYS A 504 21.11 23.52 -14.98
C LYS A 504 20.28 23.73 -13.70
N LEU A 505 19.41 22.78 -13.34
CA LEU A 505 18.48 22.94 -12.22
C LEU A 505 18.94 22.23 -10.93
N GLU A 506 19.88 21.30 -11.02
CA GLU A 506 20.54 20.74 -9.85
C GLU A 506 21.42 21.80 -9.16
N LYS A 507 21.53 21.75 -7.84
CA LYS A 507 22.24 22.74 -6.99
C LYS A 507 21.67 24.15 -7.04
N LEU A 508 20.38 24.30 -7.39
CA LEU A 508 19.60 25.51 -7.10
C LEU A 508 19.30 25.60 -5.60
N PHE A 509 20.28 26.07 -4.84
CA PHE A 509 20.15 26.38 -3.41
C PHE A 509 19.36 27.67 -3.18
N ASN A 510 18.98 27.94 -1.93
CA ASN A 510 18.10 29.05 -1.57
C ASN A 510 18.52 30.38 -2.19
N ASN A 511 19.80 30.76 -2.11
CA ASN A 511 20.31 32.04 -2.63
C ASN A 511 20.18 32.14 -4.16
N LYS A 512 20.53 31.08 -4.89
CA LYS A 512 20.40 31.04 -6.35
C LYS A 512 18.94 31.03 -6.78
N TYR A 513 18.10 30.29 -6.05
CA TYR A 513 16.67 30.23 -6.30
C TYR A 513 16.02 31.61 -6.09
N ASP A 514 16.34 32.29 -4.99
CA ASP A 514 15.86 33.64 -4.69
C ASP A 514 16.34 34.66 -5.72
N ALA A 515 17.61 34.59 -6.15
CA ALA A 515 18.16 35.46 -7.19
C ALA A 515 17.41 35.31 -8.53
N ILE A 516 17.08 34.07 -8.93
CA ILE A 516 16.29 33.82 -10.15
C ILE A 516 14.87 34.38 -9.99
N LEU A 517 14.24 34.21 -8.81
CA LEU A 517 12.92 34.79 -8.56
C LEU A 517 12.95 36.31 -8.63
N ASN A 518 13.94 36.97 -8.02
CA ASN A 518 14.08 38.42 -8.05
C ASN A 518 14.34 38.91 -9.49
N PHE A 519 15.18 38.22 -10.26
CA PHE A 519 15.39 38.53 -11.68
C PHE A 519 14.07 38.53 -12.48
N TRP A 520 13.23 37.51 -12.28
CA TRP A 520 11.93 37.45 -12.96
C TRP A 520 10.93 38.47 -12.41
N ASN A 521 11.01 38.82 -11.12
CA ASN A 521 10.22 39.90 -10.55
C ASN A 521 10.56 41.23 -11.24
N ASP A 522 11.85 41.54 -11.39
CA ASP A 522 12.29 42.77 -12.06
C ASP A 522 11.90 42.79 -13.54
N THR A 523 11.89 41.61 -14.19
CA THR A 523 11.51 41.47 -15.60
C THR A 523 10.01 41.64 -15.84
N LEU A 524 9.17 41.06 -14.98
CA LEU A 524 7.71 41.00 -15.18
C LEU A 524 6.94 42.10 -14.44
N PHE A 525 7.57 42.77 -13.47
CA PHE A 525 6.97 43.79 -12.61
C PHE A 525 7.84 45.05 -12.53
N PRO A 526 8.06 45.77 -13.64
CA PRO A 526 8.83 47.01 -13.63
C PRO A 526 8.21 48.09 -12.72
N THR A 527 6.89 48.01 -12.49
CA THR A 527 6.17 48.77 -11.45
C THR A 527 5.77 47.79 -10.33
N GLN A 528 5.88 48.21 -9.07
CA GLN A 528 5.68 47.33 -7.89
C GLN A 528 4.29 46.64 -7.80
N LYS A 529 3.33 47.01 -8.65
CA LYS A 529 1.99 46.41 -8.72
C LYS A 529 1.53 46.34 -10.18
N LEU A 530 1.27 45.13 -10.66
CA LEU A 530 0.77 44.90 -12.02
C LEU A 530 -0.75 44.79 -11.99
N ARG A 531 -1.43 45.73 -12.64
CA ARG A 531 -2.89 45.73 -12.85
C ARG A 531 -3.13 45.86 -14.35
N PHE A 532 -3.84 44.90 -14.94
CA PHE A 532 -4.06 44.87 -16.37
C PHE A 532 -5.41 44.24 -16.72
N GLU A 533 -5.86 44.54 -17.92
CA GLU A 533 -7.07 44.00 -18.52
C GLU A 533 -6.69 43.04 -19.65
N VAL A 534 -7.52 42.03 -19.92
CA VAL A 534 -7.34 41.12 -21.05
C VAL A 534 -8.59 41.14 -21.93
N PRO A 535 -8.50 41.64 -23.19
CA PRO A 535 -7.32 42.23 -23.85
C PRO A 535 -6.92 43.60 -23.26
N GLU A 536 -5.66 44.01 -23.45
CA GLU A 536 -5.11 45.22 -22.81
C GLU A 536 -5.83 46.49 -23.27
N ASN A 537 -6.22 47.35 -22.32
CA ASN A 537 -6.94 48.62 -22.56
C ASN A 537 -8.22 48.47 -23.42
N SER A 538 -8.97 47.39 -23.22
CA SER A 538 -10.15 47.06 -24.04
C SER A 538 -11.48 47.56 -23.46
N GLY A 539 -11.53 47.94 -22.17
CA GLY A 539 -12.76 48.35 -21.49
C GLY A 539 -13.76 47.19 -21.26
N THR A 540 -13.31 45.94 -21.35
CA THR A 540 -14.09 44.74 -21.03
C THR A 540 -14.40 44.57 -19.54
N GLY A 541 -13.59 45.12 -18.64
CA GLY A 541 -13.64 44.90 -17.19
C GLY A 541 -13.00 43.59 -16.73
N PHE A 542 -12.38 42.82 -17.62
CA PHE A 542 -11.69 41.56 -17.29
C PHE A 542 -10.31 41.84 -16.68
N GLU A 543 -10.33 42.34 -15.45
CA GLU A 543 -9.17 42.84 -14.75
C GLU A 543 -8.47 41.77 -13.92
N PHE A 544 -7.13 41.73 -14.05
CA PHE A 544 -6.21 40.98 -13.22
C PHE A 544 -5.36 41.94 -12.39
N GLN A 545 -5.05 41.53 -11.16
CA GLN A 545 -4.08 42.23 -10.32
C GLN A 545 -3.09 41.23 -9.75
N ILE A 546 -1.80 41.45 -9.99
CA ILE A 546 -0.72 40.60 -9.50
C ILE A 546 0.25 41.46 -8.68
N SER A 547 0.57 40.99 -7.47
CA SER A 547 1.56 41.62 -6.59
C SER A 547 2.96 41.11 -6.91
N VAL A 548 3.96 42.00 -6.97
CA VAL A 548 5.38 41.61 -7.08
C VAL A 548 5.90 40.91 -5.81
N ASN A 549 5.32 41.22 -4.65
CA ASN A 549 5.72 40.63 -3.38
C ASN A 549 5.23 39.19 -3.28
N THR A 550 6.10 38.30 -2.78
CA THR A 550 5.72 36.91 -2.48
C THR A 550 5.21 36.75 -1.06
N ALA A 551 4.45 35.68 -0.83
CA ALA A 551 3.98 35.32 0.49
C ALA A 551 5.10 34.79 1.40
N TYR A 552 5.06 35.16 2.67
CA TYR A 552 5.96 34.66 3.71
C TYR A 552 5.22 33.73 4.67
N GLY A 553 6.00 32.92 5.40
CA GLY A 553 5.50 32.09 6.49
C GLY A 553 6.31 32.24 7.77
N GLU A 554 5.61 32.12 8.90
CA GLU A 554 6.18 32.06 10.24
C GLU A 554 6.03 30.65 10.82
N ILE A 555 7.11 30.11 11.38
CA ILE A 555 7.17 28.73 11.88
C ILE A 555 7.50 28.72 13.37
N ASN A 556 6.66 28.04 14.16
CA ASN A 556 6.88 27.75 15.57
C ASN A 556 7.66 26.44 15.72
N VAL A 557 8.83 26.43 16.36
CA VAL A 557 9.58 25.19 16.57
C VAL A 557 9.09 24.53 17.85
N LEU A 558 8.55 23.30 17.75
CA LEU A 558 8.00 22.56 18.89
C LEU A 558 9.10 21.92 19.76
N ASP A 559 10.14 22.70 20.04
CA ASP A 559 11.21 22.41 20.98
C ASP A 559 11.23 23.55 22.01
N PRO A 560 10.89 23.28 23.29
CA PRO A 560 10.93 24.29 24.35
C PRO A 560 12.30 24.97 24.50
N ASN A 561 13.39 24.29 24.14
CA ASN A 561 14.75 24.80 24.26
C ASN A 561 15.20 25.61 23.02
N PHE A 562 14.39 25.64 21.96
CA PHE A 562 14.74 26.38 20.76
C PHE A 562 14.63 27.88 21.01
N ARG A 563 15.69 28.61 20.64
CA ARG A 563 15.76 30.08 20.72
C ARG A 563 15.53 30.68 19.34
N GLY A 564 14.37 31.32 19.15
CA GLY A 564 14.05 32.11 17.97
C GLY A 564 14.76 33.46 17.95
N TYR A 565 14.93 34.02 16.75
CA TYR A 565 15.42 35.38 16.53
C TYR A 565 14.36 36.16 15.75
N HIS A 566 14.16 37.44 16.08
CA HIS A 566 13.11 38.25 15.48
C HIS A 566 13.71 39.43 14.71
N PRO A 567 13.35 39.62 13.43
CA PRO A 567 13.79 40.76 12.63
C PRO A 567 13.02 42.03 13.03
N SER A 568 13.69 43.18 12.93
CA SER A 568 13.11 44.50 13.25
C SER A 568 12.24 45.06 12.11
N ASN A 569 12.54 44.69 10.86
CA ASN A 569 11.96 45.26 9.64
C ASN A 569 11.00 44.31 8.88
N PHE A 570 10.55 43.23 9.51
CA PHE A 570 9.69 42.26 8.84
C PHE A 570 8.24 42.73 8.73
N ASN A 571 7.73 42.81 7.51
CA ASN A 571 6.37 43.22 7.24
C ASN A 571 5.39 42.06 7.49
N LYS A 572 4.78 42.03 8.68
CA LYS A 572 3.78 41.02 9.06
C LYS A 572 2.57 40.95 8.10
N LYS A 573 2.28 41.98 7.30
CA LYS A 573 1.21 41.92 6.28
C LYS A 573 1.53 40.92 5.16
N GLN A 574 2.80 40.55 4.97
CA GLN A 574 3.22 39.54 4.00
C GLN A 574 3.15 38.11 4.55
N THR A 575 2.95 37.92 5.85
CA THR A 575 2.76 36.60 6.46
C THR A 575 1.40 36.05 6.07
N GLN A 576 1.38 35.12 5.11
CA GLN A 576 0.16 34.39 4.71
C GLN A 576 0.11 32.99 5.31
N PHE A 577 1.27 32.44 5.68
CA PHE A 577 1.38 31.08 6.20
C PHE A 577 1.83 31.08 7.67
N HIS A 578 1.20 30.23 8.47
CA HIS A 578 1.64 29.92 9.83
C HIS A 578 1.79 28.42 9.94
N GLY A 579 2.87 27.97 10.56
CA GLY A 579 3.19 26.56 10.66
C GLY A 579 3.95 26.21 11.92
N VAL A 580 4.20 24.92 12.07
CA VAL A 580 5.00 24.36 13.17
C VAL A 580 6.14 23.52 12.60
N GLN A 581 7.22 23.36 13.34
CA GLN A 581 8.23 22.34 13.08
C GLN A 581 8.12 21.24 14.14
N PHE A 582 7.71 20.05 13.71
CA PHE A 582 7.72 18.86 14.57
C PHE A 582 9.13 18.37 14.85
N LEU A 583 9.31 17.74 16.01
CA LEU A 583 10.58 17.12 16.40
C LEU A 583 10.89 15.90 15.54
N GLU A 584 12.18 15.56 15.43
CA GLU A 584 12.60 14.36 14.72
C GLU A 584 12.10 13.09 15.43
N PRO A 585 11.42 12.17 14.71
CA PRO A 585 10.98 10.91 15.28
C PRO A 585 12.16 10.09 15.80
N GLN A 586 11.98 9.51 16.98
CA GLN A 586 12.98 8.65 17.63
C GLN A 586 12.76 7.19 17.24
N LEU A 587 13.86 6.48 17.02
CA LEU A 587 13.90 5.03 16.82
C LEU A 587 14.30 4.37 18.15
N ILE A 588 13.84 3.15 18.39
CA ILE A 588 14.15 2.37 19.59
C ILE A 588 15.13 1.25 19.25
N PHE A 589 16.14 1.13 20.12
CA PHE A 589 17.20 0.12 20.12
C PHE A 589 17.29 -0.53 21.51
N LYS A 590 18.16 -1.54 21.69
CA LYS A 590 18.43 -2.16 22.99
C LYS A 590 19.78 -1.75 23.55
N ASN A 591 19.78 -1.16 24.75
CA ASN A 591 21.01 -0.70 25.38
C ASN A 591 21.98 -1.86 25.67
N VAL A 592 23.28 -1.65 25.46
CA VAL A 592 24.31 -2.70 25.63
C VAL A 592 24.47 -3.14 27.09
N ALA A 593 24.38 -2.21 28.05
CA ALA A 593 24.68 -2.49 29.45
C ALA A 593 23.45 -2.90 30.27
N THR A 594 22.29 -2.31 29.98
CA THR A 594 21.09 -2.41 30.83
C THR A 594 19.96 -3.22 30.20
N ASP A 595 20.05 -3.51 28.89
CA ASP A 595 19.00 -4.18 28.11
C ASP A 595 17.65 -3.42 28.01
N ILE A 596 17.62 -2.19 28.53
CA ILE A 596 16.49 -1.26 28.45
C ILE A 596 16.44 -0.63 27.04
N GLU A 597 15.25 -0.18 26.64
CA GLU A 597 15.04 0.58 25.41
C GLU A 597 15.87 1.87 25.38
N PHE A 598 16.62 2.07 24.30
CA PHE A 598 17.38 3.29 24.02
C PHE A 598 16.79 4.02 22.80
N LYS A 599 16.76 5.36 22.85
CA LYS A 599 16.15 6.19 21.81
C LYS A 599 17.20 6.98 21.05
N ASP A 600 17.20 6.86 19.72
CA ASP A 600 18.01 7.70 18.84
C ASP A 600 17.26 7.96 17.53
N TYR A 601 17.35 9.17 16.98
CA TYR A 601 16.76 9.49 15.69
C TYR A 601 17.58 8.97 14.49
N HIS A 602 18.85 8.59 14.71
CA HIS A 602 19.82 8.21 13.69
C HIS A 602 20.12 6.71 13.73
N PRO A 603 19.84 5.95 12.65
CA PRO A 603 19.92 4.48 12.68
C PRO A 603 21.34 3.94 12.92
N MET A 604 22.36 4.44 12.19
CA MET A 604 23.74 3.96 12.39
C MET A 604 24.27 4.26 13.80
N ARG A 605 24.03 5.46 14.34
CA ARG A 605 24.47 5.82 15.70
C ARG A 605 23.78 4.95 16.75
N GLY A 606 22.48 4.70 16.55
CA GLY A 606 21.72 3.75 17.36
C GLY A 606 22.38 2.37 17.39
N LEU A 607 22.70 1.80 16.21
CA LEU A 607 23.33 0.48 16.09
C LEU A 607 24.80 0.42 16.54
N VAL A 608 25.57 1.50 16.39
CA VAL A 608 26.99 1.52 16.83
C VAL A 608 27.10 1.63 18.35
N ASN A 609 26.23 2.44 18.98
CA ASN A 609 26.29 2.68 20.42
C ASN A 609 25.42 1.72 21.23
N ASN A 610 24.53 0.97 20.56
CA ASN A 610 23.57 0.06 21.18
C ASN A 610 23.46 -1.22 20.36
N ARG A 611 22.43 -2.03 20.60
CA ARG A 611 22.15 -3.28 19.88
C ARG A 611 20.84 -3.17 19.11
N PRO A 612 20.64 -3.98 18.05
CA PRO A 612 19.34 -4.12 17.40
C PRO A 612 18.20 -4.33 18.39
N PHE A 613 17.00 -3.84 18.04
CA PHE A 613 15.82 -3.94 18.89
C PHE A 613 15.49 -5.40 19.30
N ASP A 614 15.67 -6.34 18.38
CA ASP A 614 15.36 -7.75 18.53
C ASP A 614 16.54 -8.61 19.03
N VAL A 615 17.61 -8.00 19.55
CA VAL A 615 18.81 -8.76 19.97
C VAL A 615 18.52 -9.86 21.01
N ASN A 616 17.52 -9.67 21.86
CA ASN A 616 17.10 -10.63 22.88
C ASN A 616 16.38 -11.86 22.32
N LEU A 617 16.01 -11.81 21.04
CA LEU A 617 15.40 -12.93 20.33
C LEU A 617 16.44 -13.88 19.73
N ASN A 618 17.73 -13.51 19.73
CA ASN A 618 18.81 -14.36 19.23
C ASN A 618 19.03 -15.57 20.15
N GLY A 619 19.09 -16.76 19.57
CA GLY A 619 19.25 -18.02 20.31
C GLY A 619 17.96 -18.52 20.99
N VAL A 620 16.89 -17.74 20.88
CA VAL A 620 15.57 -18.05 21.44
C VAL A 620 14.59 -18.25 20.28
N VAL A 621 14.24 -17.17 19.58
CA VAL A 621 13.34 -17.20 18.41
C VAL A 621 14.12 -17.30 17.10
N TYR A 622 15.27 -16.63 17.02
CA TYR A 622 16.09 -16.59 15.83
C TYR A 622 17.41 -17.34 16.01
N SER A 623 18.06 -17.69 14.89
CA SER A 623 19.41 -18.26 14.90
C SER A 623 20.44 -17.33 15.55
N ASN A 624 21.55 -17.89 16.04
CA ASN A 624 22.69 -17.13 16.57
C ASN A 624 23.63 -16.61 15.47
N GLU A 625 23.20 -16.65 14.20
CA GLU A 625 23.97 -16.19 13.05
C GLU A 625 23.05 -15.84 11.87
N VAL A 626 23.53 -15.00 10.96
CA VAL A 626 22.89 -14.77 9.64
C VAL A 626 23.58 -15.63 8.60
N ASN A 627 22.84 -16.54 7.97
CA ASN A 627 23.36 -17.42 6.92
C ASN A 627 23.09 -16.87 5.52
N LEU A 628 24.11 -16.88 4.66
CA LEU A 628 23.98 -16.56 3.24
C LEU A 628 24.15 -17.79 2.37
N SER A 629 23.49 -17.78 1.22
CA SER A 629 23.80 -18.64 0.07
C SER A 629 24.04 -17.76 -1.15
N VAL A 630 24.82 -18.21 -2.11
CA VAL A 630 25.27 -17.39 -3.25
C VAL A 630 24.98 -18.09 -4.56
N ILE A 631 24.48 -17.34 -5.54
CA ILE A 631 24.39 -17.74 -6.94
C ILE A 631 25.30 -16.80 -7.73
N CYS A 632 26.39 -17.34 -8.28
CA CYS A 632 27.42 -16.56 -8.96
C CYS A 632 28.16 -17.43 -9.98
N GLY A 633 28.39 -16.90 -11.18
CA GLY A 633 29.18 -17.60 -12.20
C GLY A 633 30.62 -17.85 -11.72
N ILE A 634 31.19 -19.01 -12.05
CA ILE A 634 32.50 -19.45 -11.54
C ILE A 634 33.63 -18.44 -11.81
N LYS A 635 33.60 -17.79 -12.98
CA LYS A 635 34.58 -16.77 -13.38
C LYS A 635 34.61 -15.53 -12.49
N TYR A 636 33.54 -15.25 -11.74
CA TYR A 636 33.42 -14.12 -10.84
C TYR A 636 33.55 -14.50 -9.35
N SER A 637 33.63 -15.80 -9.04
CA SER A 637 33.38 -16.29 -7.69
C SER A 637 34.41 -15.80 -6.67
N GLN A 638 35.71 -15.82 -7.01
CA GLN A 638 36.76 -15.29 -6.13
C GLN A 638 36.55 -13.79 -5.84
N LYS A 639 36.39 -12.97 -6.89
CA LYS A 639 36.20 -11.51 -6.77
C LYS A 639 34.96 -11.19 -5.92
N PHE A 640 33.88 -11.94 -6.11
CA PHE A 640 32.64 -11.74 -5.37
C PHE A 640 32.73 -12.21 -3.91
N TYR A 641 33.39 -13.34 -3.65
CA TYR A 641 33.65 -13.84 -2.30
C TYR A 641 34.49 -12.83 -1.50
N ASP A 642 35.56 -12.28 -2.10
CA ASP A 642 36.40 -11.27 -1.47
C ASP A 642 35.62 -9.98 -1.17
N PHE A 643 34.69 -9.61 -2.06
CA PHE A 643 33.80 -8.46 -1.86
C PHE A 643 32.84 -8.69 -0.68
N LEU A 644 32.19 -9.85 -0.60
CA LEU A 644 31.26 -10.19 0.47
C LEU A 644 31.97 -10.32 1.82
N SER A 645 33.14 -10.97 1.85
CA SER A 645 33.93 -11.18 3.08
C SER A 645 34.32 -9.89 3.78
N LYS A 646 34.49 -8.80 3.01
CA LYS A 646 34.75 -7.46 3.56
C LYS A 646 33.60 -6.89 4.38
N ILE A 647 32.41 -7.49 4.40
CA ILE A 647 31.34 -7.07 5.31
C ILE A 647 31.71 -7.28 6.79
N GLN A 648 32.68 -8.15 7.09
CA GLN A 648 33.09 -8.43 8.46
C GLN A 648 34.08 -7.39 9.01
N ILE A 649 34.76 -6.65 8.14
CA ILE A 649 35.81 -5.69 8.53
C ILE A 649 35.26 -4.27 8.65
N LYS A 650 36.04 -3.41 9.29
CA LYS A 650 35.74 -1.98 9.41
C LYS A 650 35.99 -1.26 8.08
N HIS A 651 35.11 -0.33 7.73
CA HIS A 651 35.29 0.57 6.59
C HIS A 651 35.15 2.01 7.07
N SER A 652 36.18 2.81 6.83
CA SER A 652 36.13 4.24 7.16
C SER A 652 35.23 4.98 6.17
N THR A 653 34.56 6.01 6.66
CA THR A 653 33.84 6.98 5.83
C THR A 653 34.74 7.71 4.86
N GLU A 654 36.05 7.79 5.10
CA GLU A 654 36.99 8.61 4.31
C GLU A 654 36.53 10.07 4.19
N ASN A 655 35.83 10.58 5.21
CA ASN A 655 35.21 11.90 5.24
C ASN A 655 34.15 12.14 4.14
N ILE A 656 33.58 11.06 3.59
CA ILE A 656 32.44 11.11 2.66
C ILE A 656 31.15 11.25 3.48
N ASN A 657 30.34 12.26 3.18
CA ASN A 657 29.09 12.57 3.89
C ASN A 657 29.23 12.60 5.43
N PRO A 658 30.20 13.34 5.98
CA PRO A 658 30.61 13.20 7.38
C PRO A 658 29.53 13.66 8.37
N ASP A 659 28.56 14.47 7.92
CA ASP A 659 27.42 14.91 8.74
C ASP A 659 26.32 13.86 8.90
N TYR A 660 26.48 12.68 8.29
CA TYR A 660 25.51 11.59 8.32
C TYR A 660 26.15 10.20 8.44
N LEU A 661 27.12 9.90 7.60
CA LEU A 661 27.73 8.58 7.54
C LEU A 661 28.63 8.37 8.77
N ILE A 662 28.53 7.19 9.37
CA ILE A 662 29.40 6.73 10.45
C ILE A 662 30.28 5.62 9.88
N ASP A 663 31.53 5.53 10.33
CA ASP A 663 32.42 4.42 9.99
C ASP A 663 31.71 3.09 10.25
N TYR A 664 31.72 2.21 9.25
CA TYR A 664 31.10 0.91 9.38
C TYR A 664 31.96 0.01 10.29
N PRO A 665 31.42 -0.53 11.39
CA PRO A 665 32.23 -1.19 12.41
C PRO A 665 32.49 -2.68 12.11
N GLY A 666 31.97 -3.22 11.01
CA GLY A 666 31.88 -4.67 10.77
C GLY A 666 30.54 -5.24 11.22
N PHE A 667 30.08 -6.32 10.57
CA PHE A 667 28.70 -6.82 10.74
C PHE A 667 28.41 -7.23 12.19
N VAL A 668 29.34 -7.96 12.80
CA VAL A 668 29.23 -8.45 14.18
C VAL A 668 29.09 -7.31 15.17
N ASN A 669 29.87 -6.24 15.00
CA ASN A 669 29.84 -5.11 15.91
C ASN A 669 28.57 -4.24 15.71
N ALA A 670 28.06 -4.15 14.48
CA ALA A 670 26.84 -3.38 14.19
C ALA A 670 25.56 -4.08 14.65
N PHE A 671 25.50 -5.41 14.53
CA PHE A 671 24.26 -6.18 14.73
C PHE A 671 24.32 -7.18 15.90
N ASN A 672 25.44 -7.24 16.60
CA ASN A 672 25.68 -8.16 17.73
C ASN A 672 25.43 -9.63 17.36
N LEU A 673 25.80 -10.02 16.14
CA LEU A 673 25.54 -11.35 15.57
C LEU A 673 26.54 -11.67 14.44
N PRO A 674 27.10 -12.90 14.35
CA PRO A 674 27.92 -13.31 13.21
C PRO A 674 27.11 -13.43 11.90
N ILE A 675 27.83 -13.28 10.77
CA ILE A 675 27.33 -13.56 9.42
C ILE A 675 28.19 -14.63 8.77
N ASN A 676 27.54 -15.68 8.29
CA ASN A 676 28.16 -16.82 7.65
C ASN A 676 28.10 -16.67 6.13
N ILE A 677 29.27 -16.46 5.51
CA ILE A 677 29.44 -16.36 4.06
C ILE A 677 30.04 -17.69 3.60
N PRO A 678 29.37 -18.45 2.73
CA PRO A 678 29.90 -19.73 2.27
C PRO A 678 31.16 -19.50 1.42
N SER A 679 32.15 -20.39 1.57
CA SER A 679 33.27 -20.48 0.63
C SER A 679 32.73 -20.79 -0.77
N PHE A 680 33.36 -20.24 -1.81
CA PHE A 680 33.00 -20.56 -3.20
C PHE A 680 33.29 -22.02 -3.59
N GLU A 681 34.02 -22.78 -2.75
CA GLU A 681 34.21 -24.22 -2.89
C GLU A 681 33.02 -25.04 -2.33
N ASN A 682 32.13 -24.41 -1.55
CA ASN A 682 30.96 -25.06 -1.00
C ASN A 682 29.84 -25.14 -2.05
N ASN A 683 29.80 -26.23 -2.81
CA ASN A 683 28.82 -26.43 -3.89
C ASN A 683 27.36 -26.58 -3.42
N GLU A 684 27.07 -26.65 -2.11
CA GLU A 684 25.71 -26.69 -1.59
C GLU A 684 25.13 -25.28 -1.38
N ARG A 685 25.98 -24.33 -0.95
CA ARG A 685 25.59 -22.96 -0.62
C ARG A 685 26.13 -21.91 -1.57
N TRP A 686 27.06 -22.26 -2.46
CA TRP A 686 27.56 -21.43 -3.55
C TRP A 686 27.31 -22.14 -4.88
N LEU A 687 26.29 -21.71 -5.61
CA LEU A 687 25.89 -22.34 -6.87
C LEU A 687 26.38 -21.56 -8.08
N ASP A 688 27.02 -22.29 -9.00
CA ASP A 688 27.43 -21.77 -10.30
C ASP A 688 26.22 -21.56 -11.24
N ILE A 689 26.38 -20.58 -12.14
CA ILE A 689 25.46 -20.26 -13.21
C ILE A 689 26.22 -19.97 -14.52
N ASP A 690 26.41 -21.01 -15.35
CA ASP A 690 26.95 -20.88 -16.71
C ASP A 690 25.84 -20.48 -17.71
N PHE A 691 25.53 -19.18 -17.76
CA PHE A 691 24.64 -18.65 -18.79
C PHE A 691 25.41 -18.21 -20.03
N LYS A 692 25.10 -18.83 -21.18
CA LYS A 692 25.58 -18.42 -22.51
C LYS A 692 24.38 -18.06 -23.39
N ALA A 693 24.36 -16.82 -23.89
CA ALA A 693 23.33 -16.37 -24.81
C ALA A 693 23.32 -17.25 -26.07
N ASN A 694 22.13 -17.70 -26.48
CA ASN A 694 21.97 -18.37 -27.76
C ASN A 694 21.77 -17.31 -28.84
N ASN A 695 22.69 -17.25 -29.80
CA ASN A 695 22.64 -16.30 -30.91
C ASN A 695 21.47 -16.54 -31.88
N GLU A 696 20.86 -17.74 -31.86
CA GLU A 696 19.68 -18.08 -32.65
C GLU A 696 18.37 -17.59 -32.03
N LEU A 697 18.38 -17.24 -30.73
CA LEU A 697 17.22 -16.70 -30.03
C LEU A 697 17.26 -15.17 -30.05
N GLU A 698 16.09 -14.56 -30.20
CA GLU A 698 15.92 -13.14 -29.93
C GLU A 698 16.27 -12.80 -28.47
N SER A 699 16.61 -11.54 -28.20
CA SER A 699 17.02 -11.07 -26.87
C SER A 699 16.02 -11.44 -25.76
N HIS A 700 14.72 -11.37 -26.06
CA HIS A 700 13.66 -11.72 -25.12
C HIS A 700 13.65 -13.21 -24.74
N GLY A 701 13.96 -14.12 -25.69
CA GLY A 701 14.09 -15.55 -25.42
C GLY A 701 15.28 -15.87 -24.50
N ASN A 702 16.40 -15.17 -24.70
CA ASN A 702 17.57 -15.27 -23.82
C ASN A 702 17.28 -14.75 -22.40
N ALA A 703 16.54 -13.65 -22.27
CA ALA A 703 16.11 -13.11 -20.97
C ALA A 703 15.28 -14.10 -20.15
N ILE A 704 14.30 -14.77 -20.77
CA ILE A 704 13.47 -15.78 -20.11
C ILE A 704 14.32 -16.99 -19.68
N ARG A 705 15.27 -17.43 -20.51
CA ARG A 705 16.16 -18.55 -20.18
C ARG A 705 17.07 -18.22 -19.00
N LEU A 706 17.65 -17.01 -18.96
CA LEU A 706 18.45 -16.54 -17.83
C LEU A 706 17.61 -16.54 -16.54
N ALA A 707 16.41 -15.97 -16.59
CA ALA A 707 15.50 -15.93 -15.44
C ALA A 707 15.18 -17.33 -14.90
N ARG A 708 14.82 -18.27 -15.79
CA ARG A 708 14.54 -19.67 -15.43
C ARG A 708 15.74 -20.37 -14.78
N LEU A 709 16.94 -20.12 -15.30
CA LEU A 709 18.17 -20.69 -14.77
C LEU A 709 18.46 -20.17 -13.35
N ILE A 710 18.27 -18.87 -13.10
CA ILE A 710 18.40 -18.31 -11.75
C ILE A 710 17.35 -18.92 -10.81
N THR A 711 16.10 -19.01 -11.24
CA THR A 711 15.02 -19.54 -10.39
C THR A 711 15.18 -21.01 -10.04
N SER A 712 15.75 -21.84 -10.93
CA SER A 712 16.03 -23.25 -10.60
C SER A 712 17.14 -23.40 -9.55
N LYS A 713 18.14 -22.51 -9.57
CA LYS A 713 19.19 -22.45 -8.53
C LYS A 713 18.64 -21.97 -7.18
N ILE A 714 17.71 -21.02 -7.19
CA ILE A 714 16.99 -20.61 -5.99
C ILE A 714 16.22 -21.79 -5.38
N GLU A 715 15.50 -22.56 -6.21
CA GLU A 715 14.75 -23.73 -5.76
C GLU A 715 15.67 -24.83 -5.21
N GLN A 716 16.82 -25.06 -5.84
CA GLN A 716 17.84 -25.98 -5.35
C GLN A 716 18.30 -25.61 -3.93
N ILE A 717 18.59 -24.33 -3.67
CA ILE A 717 19.00 -23.86 -2.33
C ILE A 717 17.83 -23.97 -1.34
N ALA A 718 16.63 -23.55 -1.74
CA ALA A 718 15.45 -23.56 -0.86
C ALA A 718 15.13 -24.96 -0.31
N ASN A 719 15.46 -26.02 -1.05
CA ASN A 719 15.23 -27.41 -0.65
C ASN A 719 16.26 -27.95 0.37
N THR A 720 17.34 -27.21 0.67
CA THR A 720 18.41 -27.67 1.59
C THR A 720 18.07 -27.54 3.09
N GLN A 721 16.84 -27.13 3.43
CA GLN A 721 16.34 -26.86 4.81
C GLN A 721 17.11 -25.79 5.62
N VAL A 722 18.27 -25.32 5.16
CA VAL A 722 19.01 -24.22 5.78
C VAL A 722 18.37 -22.88 5.38
N GLN A 723 17.87 -22.15 6.38
CA GLN A 723 17.34 -20.82 6.16
C GLN A 723 18.48 -19.83 5.90
N SER A 724 18.57 -19.34 4.66
CA SER A 724 19.58 -18.36 4.27
C SER A 724 18.98 -17.26 3.39
N THR A 725 19.63 -16.10 3.38
CA THR A 725 19.38 -15.08 2.35
C THR A 725 20.19 -15.43 1.11
N ILE A 726 19.54 -15.57 -0.04
CA ILE A 726 20.22 -15.90 -1.30
C ILE A 726 20.73 -14.62 -1.97
N VAL A 727 22.04 -14.52 -2.15
CA VAL A 727 22.71 -13.42 -2.81
C VAL A 727 22.98 -13.81 -4.27
N ILE A 728 22.51 -12.99 -5.21
CA ILE A 728 22.60 -13.26 -6.64
C ILE A 728 23.49 -12.21 -7.28
N PHE A 729 24.60 -12.65 -7.89
CA PHE A 729 25.50 -11.77 -8.62
C PHE A 729 25.00 -11.52 -10.05
N ILE A 730 24.92 -10.25 -10.45
CA ILE A 730 24.47 -9.83 -11.79
C ILE A 730 25.66 -9.19 -12.53
N PRO A 731 26.32 -9.92 -13.45
CA PRO A 731 27.43 -9.41 -14.24
C PRO A 731 26.99 -8.45 -15.36
N TYR A 732 27.89 -7.60 -15.83
CA TYR A 732 27.60 -6.63 -16.90
C TYR A 732 27.11 -7.28 -18.20
N GLU A 733 27.58 -8.49 -18.50
CA GLU A 733 27.19 -9.21 -19.72
C GLU A 733 25.70 -9.57 -19.77
N TRP A 734 24.98 -9.54 -18.65
CA TRP A 734 23.53 -9.81 -18.61
C TRP A 734 22.68 -8.56 -18.85
N GLN A 735 23.27 -7.37 -18.92
CA GLN A 735 22.54 -6.10 -18.99
C GLN A 735 21.52 -6.04 -20.14
N LEU A 736 21.83 -6.67 -21.28
CA LEU A 736 20.94 -6.74 -22.45
C LEU A 736 19.69 -7.60 -22.24
N PHE A 737 19.71 -8.49 -21.25
CA PHE A 737 18.66 -9.47 -20.96
C PHE A 737 17.87 -9.13 -19.70
N GLU A 738 18.19 -8.02 -19.03
CA GLU A 738 17.50 -7.63 -17.79
C GLU A 738 16.08 -7.11 -18.05
N ASN A 739 15.85 -6.47 -19.21
CA ASN A 739 14.57 -5.84 -19.52
C ASN A 739 14.24 -5.98 -21.00
N PHE A 740 12.97 -6.23 -21.32
CA PHE A 740 12.46 -6.14 -22.68
C PHE A 740 10.98 -5.75 -22.71
N VAL A 741 10.53 -5.26 -23.85
CA VAL A 741 9.10 -5.04 -24.14
C VAL A 741 8.77 -5.80 -25.42
N ASN A 742 7.86 -6.76 -25.36
CA ASN A 742 7.42 -7.55 -26.51
C ASN A 742 5.89 -7.61 -26.57
N GLU A 743 5.29 -7.28 -27.72
CA GLU A 743 3.83 -7.31 -27.95
C GLU A 743 2.95 -6.59 -26.90
N GLY A 744 3.51 -5.65 -26.13
CA GLY A 744 2.83 -4.93 -25.04
C GLY A 744 3.06 -5.54 -23.65
N GLU A 745 3.74 -6.67 -23.55
CA GLU A 745 4.23 -7.23 -22.29
C GLU A 745 5.62 -6.67 -21.96
N SER A 746 5.79 -6.16 -20.74
CA SER A 746 7.07 -5.66 -20.22
C SER A 746 7.66 -6.69 -19.24
N PHE A 747 8.91 -7.04 -19.42
CA PHE A 747 9.67 -7.91 -18.53
C PHE A 747 10.79 -7.13 -17.83
N ASP A 748 10.98 -7.42 -16.54
CA ASP A 748 12.09 -6.96 -15.71
C ASP A 748 12.61 -8.15 -14.89
N LEU A 749 13.90 -8.47 -15.04
CA LEU A 749 14.54 -9.64 -14.43
C LEU A 749 14.53 -9.56 -12.90
N HIS A 750 14.71 -8.37 -12.34
CA HIS A 750 14.69 -8.16 -10.89
C HIS A 750 13.30 -8.45 -10.33
N ASP A 751 12.25 -7.87 -10.92
CA ASP A 751 10.88 -8.05 -10.48
C ASP A 751 10.45 -9.52 -10.65
N TYR A 752 10.89 -10.20 -11.70
CA TYR A 752 10.64 -11.63 -11.92
C TYR A 752 11.28 -12.52 -10.84
N ILE A 753 12.56 -12.33 -10.55
CA ILE A 753 13.27 -13.08 -9.50
C ILE A 753 12.62 -12.83 -8.14
N LYS A 754 12.28 -11.57 -7.83
CA LYS A 754 11.62 -11.20 -6.57
C LYS A 754 10.25 -11.87 -6.42
N ALA A 755 9.41 -11.80 -7.45
CA ALA A 755 8.10 -12.47 -7.45
C ALA A 755 8.26 -13.98 -7.22
N PHE A 756 9.13 -14.64 -7.99
CA PHE A 756 9.37 -16.09 -7.85
C PHE A 756 9.85 -16.45 -6.44
N SER A 757 10.87 -15.75 -5.93
CA SER A 757 11.48 -16.08 -4.63
C SER A 757 10.50 -15.90 -3.48
N ALA A 758 9.73 -14.80 -3.51
CA ALA A 758 8.72 -14.54 -2.49
C ALA A 758 7.60 -15.59 -2.50
N SER A 759 7.20 -16.10 -3.67
CA SER A 759 6.23 -17.20 -3.76
C SER A 759 6.68 -18.48 -3.06
N ARG A 760 8.00 -18.64 -2.84
CA ARG A 760 8.64 -19.75 -2.13
C ARG A 760 9.09 -19.39 -0.70
N GLY A 761 8.77 -18.18 -0.21
CA GLY A 761 9.21 -17.73 1.11
C GLY A 761 10.71 -17.45 1.22
N VAL A 762 11.41 -17.24 0.10
CA VAL A 762 12.86 -17.07 0.05
C VAL A 762 13.23 -15.59 -0.11
N ALA A 763 14.09 -15.10 0.77
CA ALA A 763 14.62 -13.74 0.68
C ALA A 763 15.85 -13.69 -0.24
N THR A 764 15.86 -12.73 -1.16
CA THR A 764 16.95 -12.55 -2.13
C THR A 764 17.55 -11.15 -2.10
N GLN A 765 18.87 -11.06 -2.34
CA GLN A 765 19.60 -9.82 -2.56
C GLN A 765 20.38 -9.90 -3.88
N LEU A 766 20.04 -9.04 -4.83
CA LEU A 766 20.78 -8.93 -6.09
C LEU A 766 21.92 -7.93 -5.91
N ILE A 767 23.12 -8.26 -6.38
CA ILE A 767 24.30 -7.36 -6.37
C ILE A 767 24.86 -7.30 -7.78
N ARG A 768 24.96 -6.10 -8.33
CA ARG A 768 25.50 -5.85 -9.67
C ARG A 768 27.02 -5.73 -9.64
N GLU A 769 27.67 -6.06 -10.75
CA GLU A 769 29.13 -6.00 -10.87
C GLU A 769 29.71 -4.59 -10.63
N ASP A 770 28.99 -3.53 -11.02
CA ASP A 770 29.37 -2.13 -10.76
C ASP A 770 29.58 -1.80 -9.27
N THR A 771 28.81 -2.46 -8.40
CA THR A 771 28.83 -2.26 -6.95
C THR A 771 30.16 -2.71 -6.33
N LEU A 772 30.83 -3.70 -6.94
CA LEU A 772 32.12 -4.20 -6.46
C LEU A 772 33.23 -3.15 -6.61
N GLU A 773 33.10 -2.23 -7.55
CA GLU A 773 34.12 -1.24 -7.92
C GLU A 773 33.79 0.19 -7.44
N ASP A 774 32.58 0.40 -6.92
CA ASP A 774 32.14 1.70 -6.40
C ASP A 774 33.02 2.16 -5.22
N LYS A 775 33.32 3.46 -5.19
CA LYS A 775 34.19 4.13 -4.21
C LYS A 775 33.53 4.32 -2.85
N LEU A 776 32.20 4.29 -2.78
CA LEU A 776 31.42 4.50 -1.56
C LEU A 776 31.39 3.27 -0.64
N LYS A 777 32.56 2.65 -0.38
CA LYS A 777 32.69 1.37 0.32
C LYS A 777 31.95 1.33 1.66
N CYS A 778 32.18 2.32 2.53
CA CYS A 778 31.51 2.39 3.83
C CYS A 778 29.99 2.40 3.72
N GLN A 779 29.42 3.15 2.77
CA GLN A 779 27.98 3.19 2.55
C GLN A 779 27.46 1.85 2.02
N ILE A 780 28.15 1.24 1.06
CA ILE A 780 27.75 -0.05 0.49
C ILE A 780 27.69 -1.12 1.57
N TYR A 781 28.72 -1.23 2.43
CA TYR A 781 28.74 -2.24 3.49
C TYR A 781 27.69 -1.99 4.58
N TRP A 782 27.40 -0.73 4.93
CA TRP A 782 26.27 -0.44 5.82
C TRP A 782 24.93 -0.92 5.22
N TRP A 783 24.67 -0.61 3.94
CA TRP A 783 23.37 -0.89 3.29
C TRP A 783 23.20 -2.39 3.05
N LEU A 784 24.25 -3.08 2.60
CA LEU A 784 24.23 -4.54 2.47
C LEU A 784 24.02 -5.23 3.81
N SER A 785 24.65 -4.75 4.88
CA SER A 785 24.51 -5.36 6.22
C SER A 785 23.09 -5.23 6.76
N LEU A 786 22.49 -4.04 6.63
CA LEU A 786 21.07 -3.87 6.95
C LEU A 786 20.18 -4.79 6.13
N SER A 787 20.43 -4.88 4.82
CA SER A 787 19.66 -5.73 3.93
C SER A 787 19.72 -7.19 4.35
N PHE A 788 20.92 -7.74 4.60
CA PHE A 788 21.08 -9.13 5.04
C PHE A 788 20.44 -9.38 6.41
N TYR A 789 20.57 -8.42 7.34
CA TYR A 789 19.92 -8.52 8.64
C TYR A 789 18.39 -8.61 8.50
N VAL A 790 17.78 -7.65 7.81
CA VAL A 790 16.32 -7.56 7.65
C VAL A 790 15.77 -8.73 6.84
N LYS A 791 16.47 -9.16 5.79
CA LYS A 791 16.09 -10.31 4.94
C LYS A 791 16.19 -11.65 5.65
N SER A 792 16.92 -11.72 6.76
CA SER A 792 16.88 -12.84 7.69
C SER A 792 15.70 -12.79 8.68
N LEU A 793 14.65 -12.00 8.37
CA LEU A 793 13.43 -11.80 9.17
C LEU A 793 13.65 -11.12 10.52
N ARG A 794 14.68 -10.26 10.60
CA ARG A 794 15.06 -9.52 11.82
C ARG A 794 14.68 -8.05 11.79
N THR A 795 14.46 -7.48 12.97
CA THR A 795 13.96 -6.12 13.17
C THR A 795 15.06 -5.26 13.81
N PRO A 796 15.80 -4.46 13.03
CA PRO A 796 16.96 -3.73 13.54
C PRO A 796 16.57 -2.60 14.50
N TRP A 797 15.45 -1.92 14.26
CA TRP A 797 14.89 -0.87 15.10
C TRP A 797 13.39 -0.74 14.86
N ILE A 798 12.70 -0.06 15.78
CA ILE A 798 11.28 0.29 15.66
C ILE A 798 11.05 1.79 15.92
N LEU A 799 9.86 2.31 15.60
CA LEU A 799 9.47 3.68 15.97
C LEU A 799 9.07 3.77 17.44
N ASN A 800 9.49 4.86 18.08
CA ASN A 800 8.92 5.30 19.35
C ASN A 800 7.55 5.96 19.12
N SER A 801 6.50 5.14 19.05
CA SER A 801 5.11 5.60 18.96
C SER A 801 4.51 5.82 20.35
N GLN A 802 3.65 6.84 20.48
CA GLN A 802 2.83 7.07 21.68
C GLN A 802 1.50 6.31 21.64
N GLU A 803 0.99 5.99 20.44
CA GLU A 803 -0.23 5.19 20.28
C GLU A 803 0.13 3.75 19.98
N ASN A 804 -0.35 2.80 20.78
CA ASN A 804 -0.02 1.37 20.64
C ASN A 804 -1.06 0.55 19.88
N ASN A 805 -2.27 1.09 19.69
CA ASN A 805 -3.41 0.37 19.09
C ASN A 805 -3.80 0.91 17.71
N THR A 806 -2.90 1.68 17.09
CA THR A 806 -3.09 2.25 15.75
C THR A 806 -2.35 1.39 14.74
N ALA A 807 -2.98 1.16 13.60
CA ALA A 807 -2.37 0.43 12.51
C ALA A 807 -2.51 1.20 11.19
N TYR A 808 -1.52 1.06 10.32
CA TYR A 808 -1.47 1.78 9.05
C TYR A 808 -1.62 0.82 7.89
N ALA A 809 -2.33 1.24 6.85
CA ALA A 809 -2.43 0.51 5.59
C ALA A 809 -2.02 1.42 4.42
N GLY A 810 -1.19 0.89 3.53
CA GLY A 810 -0.83 1.52 2.27
C GLY A 810 -1.56 0.90 1.09
N ILE A 811 -2.09 1.74 0.19
CA ILE A 811 -2.69 1.29 -1.07
C ILE A 811 -1.77 1.58 -2.25
N GLY A 812 -1.38 0.54 -2.95
CA GLY A 812 -0.71 0.60 -4.25
C GLY A 812 -1.57 -0.02 -5.34
N TYR A 813 -1.47 0.51 -6.55
CA TYR A 813 -2.15 -0.04 -7.73
C TYR A 813 -1.15 -0.31 -8.85
N SER A 814 -1.39 -1.37 -9.60
CA SER A 814 -0.66 -1.69 -10.82
C SER A 814 -1.65 -2.06 -11.92
N THR A 815 -1.48 -1.47 -13.11
CA THR A 815 -2.33 -1.74 -14.27
C THR A 815 -1.54 -2.50 -15.33
N SER A 816 -2.17 -3.49 -15.96
CA SER A 816 -1.60 -4.25 -17.06
C SER A 816 -2.38 -4.02 -18.35
N HIS A 817 -1.72 -3.45 -19.35
CA HIS A 817 -2.26 -3.31 -20.70
C HIS A 817 -1.58 -4.32 -21.63
N ILE A 818 -2.23 -5.44 -21.91
CA ILE A 818 -1.78 -6.41 -22.91
C ILE A 818 -2.71 -6.30 -24.12
N LYS A 819 -2.16 -6.16 -25.33
CA LYS A 819 -2.97 -6.08 -26.56
C LYS A 819 -3.86 -7.33 -26.68
N GLY A 820 -5.17 -7.12 -26.83
CA GLY A 820 -6.15 -8.21 -26.98
C GLY A 820 -6.62 -8.88 -25.69
N LYS A 821 -6.13 -8.48 -24.51
CA LYS A 821 -6.65 -8.94 -23.20
C LYS A 821 -7.31 -7.79 -22.44
N SER A 822 -8.28 -8.12 -21.61
CA SER A 822 -8.92 -7.19 -20.67
C SER A 822 -7.87 -6.59 -19.73
N GLU A 823 -7.95 -5.28 -19.50
CA GLU A 823 -7.08 -4.59 -18.55
C GLU A 823 -7.25 -5.19 -17.14
N ILE A 824 -6.13 -5.47 -16.47
CA ILE A 824 -6.14 -6.00 -15.11
C ILE A 824 -5.59 -4.93 -14.18
N VAL A 825 -6.36 -4.59 -13.15
CA VAL A 825 -5.91 -3.73 -12.05
C VAL A 825 -5.72 -4.58 -10.82
N ILE A 826 -4.52 -4.54 -10.27
CA ILE A 826 -4.17 -5.22 -9.02
C ILE A 826 -4.01 -4.16 -7.93
N GLY A 827 -4.77 -4.32 -6.85
CA GLY A 827 -4.62 -3.59 -5.61
C GLY A 827 -3.68 -4.32 -4.65
N CYS A 828 -2.76 -3.58 -4.04
CA CYS A 828 -1.92 -4.06 -2.95
C CYS A 828 -2.32 -3.39 -1.64
N SER A 829 -2.60 -4.20 -0.62
CA SER A 829 -2.81 -3.74 0.76
C SER A 829 -1.59 -4.14 1.57
N HIS A 830 -0.79 -3.18 2.04
CA HIS A 830 0.34 -3.47 2.94
C HIS A 830 0.10 -2.83 4.30
N ILE A 831 0.15 -3.63 5.36
CA ILE A 831 -0.14 -3.20 6.72
C ILE A 831 1.13 -3.01 7.58
N TYR A 832 1.05 -2.02 8.47
CA TYR A 832 2.09 -1.68 9.44
C TYR A 832 1.48 -1.56 10.84
N ASP A 833 2.22 -1.97 11.86
CA ASP A 833 1.84 -1.70 13.25
C ASP A 833 2.14 -0.26 13.67
N SER A 834 1.76 0.09 14.91
CA SER A 834 2.02 1.41 15.47
C SER A 834 3.51 1.76 15.56
N LYS A 835 4.36 0.74 15.69
CA LYS A 835 5.81 0.82 15.80
C LYS A 835 6.48 0.92 14.42
N GLY A 836 5.70 1.01 13.35
CA GLY A 836 6.18 1.17 11.98
C GLY A 836 6.81 -0.09 11.39
N GLN A 837 6.62 -1.25 12.01
CA GLN A 837 7.04 -2.54 11.47
C GLN A 837 6.09 -2.93 10.34
N GLY A 838 6.62 -3.14 9.14
CA GLY A 838 5.84 -3.76 8.06
C GLY A 838 5.52 -5.19 8.45
N LEU A 839 4.25 -5.58 8.33
CA LEU A 839 3.77 -6.89 8.73
C LEU A 839 3.61 -7.78 7.49
N LYS A 840 2.39 -7.91 6.98
CA LYS A 840 2.06 -8.69 5.79
C LYS A 840 1.43 -7.79 4.73
N TYR A 841 1.46 -8.22 3.49
CA TYR A 841 0.67 -7.60 2.44
C TYR A 841 -0.21 -8.65 1.74
N ARG A 842 -1.27 -8.18 1.05
CA ARG A 842 -2.10 -8.99 0.17
C ARG A 842 -2.30 -8.30 -1.17
N LEU A 843 -2.24 -9.09 -2.25
CA LEU A 843 -2.60 -8.67 -3.60
C LEU A 843 -4.01 -9.15 -3.93
N SER A 844 -4.79 -8.28 -4.54
CA SER A 844 -6.16 -8.61 -4.96
C SER A 844 -6.44 -7.97 -6.30
N LYS A 845 -7.01 -8.76 -7.21
CA LYS A 845 -7.57 -8.24 -8.45
C LYS A 845 -8.82 -7.41 -8.15
N ILE A 846 -8.98 -6.32 -8.88
CA ILE A 846 -10.12 -5.41 -8.76
C ILE A 846 -11.00 -5.61 -9.98
N ASP A 847 -12.26 -5.98 -9.75
CA ASP A 847 -13.20 -6.34 -10.81
C ASP A 847 -13.99 -5.12 -11.31
N ASN A 848 -14.44 -4.24 -10.41
CA ASN A 848 -15.30 -3.10 -10.71
C ASN A 848 -14.62 -1.78 -10.33
N TYR A 849 -13.77 -1.28 -11.24
CA TYR A 849 -13.10 -0.01 -11.12
C TYR A 849 -13.49 0.95 -12.25
N PHE A 850 -13.33 2.24 -11.99
CA PHE A 850 -13.29 3.23 -13.07
C PHE A 850 -11.90 3.87 -13.14
N LEU A 851 -11.45 4.17 -14.35
CA LEU A 851 -10.22 4.91 -14.59
C LEU A 851 -10.52 6.38 -14.78
N ASP A 852 -9.76 7.26 -14.13
CA ASP A 852 -9.78 8.66 -14.49
C ASP A 852 -9.03 8.93 -15.82
N ASN A 853 -9.07 10.18 -16.29
CA ASN A 853 -8.38 10.61 -17.51
C ASN A 853 -6.85 10.44 -17.47
N ARG A 854 -6.27 10.06 -16.33
CA ARG A 854 -4.84 9.79 -16.15
C ARG A 854 -4.59 8.29 -15.93
N ASN A 855 -5.58 7.44 -16.19
CA ASN A 855 -5.57 6.00 -15.97
C ASN A 855 -5.32 5.60 -14.51
N ASN A 856 -5.72 6.44 -13.55
CA ASN A 856 -5.70 6.02 -12.14
C ASN A 856 -6.98 5.23 -11.83
N PRO A 857 -6.87 4.04 -11.21
CA PRO A 857 -8.03 3.27 -10.78
C PRO A 857 -8.63 3.83 -9.49
N TYR A 858 -9.96 3.82 -9.45
CA TYR A 858 -10.76 4.09 -8.26
C TYR A 858 -11.73 2.93 -8.05
N LEU A 859 -11.88 2.53 -6.79
CA LEU A 859 -12.73 1.39 -6.44
C LEU A 859 -14.20 1.83 -6.43
N SER A 860 -15.08 0.93 -6.87
CA SER A 860 -16.49 1.02 -6.54
C SER A 860 -16.71 0.83 -5.03
N PHE A 861 -17.89 1.17 -4.52
CA PHE A 861 -18.25 0.89 -3.12
C PHE A 861 -17.99 -0.57 -2.73
N LYS A 862 -18.36 -1.50 -3.63
CA LYS A 862 -18.24 -2.95 -3.43
C LYS A 862 -16.78 -3.38 -3.28
N ASP A 863 -15.90 -2.89 -4.15
CA ASP A 863 -14.48 -3.25 -4.10
C ASP A 863 -13.77 -2.56 -2.94
N ALA A 864 -14.18 -1.34 -2.59
CA ALA A 864 -13.71 -0.65 -1.40
C ALA A 864 -14.11 -1.36 -0.10
N PHE A 865 -15.32 -1.94 -0.05
CA PHE A 865 -15.77 -2.78 1.07
C PHE A 865 -14.90 -4.04 1.20
N GLN A 866 -14.66 -4.74 0.08
CA GLN A 866 -13.78 -5.92 0.05
C GLN A 866 -12.35 -5.57 0.46
N PHE A 867 -11.86 -4.41 0.02
CA PHE A 867 -10.57 -3.90 0.44
C PHE A 867 -10.50 -3.68 1.97
N GLY A 868 -11.55 -3.12 2.59
CA GLY A 868 -11.65 -3.04 4.05
C GLY A 868 -11.65 -4.40 4.75
N VAL A 869 -12.31 -5.41 4.16
CA VAL A 869 -12.31 -6.79 4.69
C VAL A 869 -10.90 -7.37 4.67
N SER A 870 -10.19 -7.18 3.54
CA SER A 870 -8.81 -7.62 3.35
C SER A 870 -7.85 -6.98 4.37
N ILE A 871 -7.96 -5.68 4.62
CA ILE A 871 -7.17 -5.00 5.67
C ILE A 871 -7.41 -5.63 7.04
N ARG A 872 -8.68 -5.85 7.41
CA ARG A 872 -9.04 -6.46 8.70
C ARG A 872 -8.43 -7.86 8.82
N GLU A 873 -8.57 -8.68 7.79
CA GLU A 873 -8.01 -10.03 7.78
C GLU A 873 -6.50 -10.03 7.88
N LEU A 874 -5.82 -9.13 7.19
CA LEU A 874 -4.37 -8.96 7.32
C LEU A 874 -3.98 -8.60 8.76
N PHE A 875 -4.70 -7.68 9.40
CA PHE A 875 -4.45 -7.37 10.81
C PHE A 875 -4.69 -8.58 11.71
N TYR A 876 -5.78 -9.30 11.50
CA TYR A 876 -6.05 -10.52 12.25
C TYR A 876 -4.99 -11.60 12.01
N GLN A 877 -4.43 -11.72 10.81
CA GLN A 877 -3.37 -12.70 10.47
C GLN A 877 -1.97 -12.29 10.96
N SER A 878 -1.77 -11.03 11.32
CA SER A 878 -0.47 -10.49 11.74
C SER A 878 -0.40 -10.13 13.22
N LEU A 879 -1.54 -9.82 13.84
CA LEU A 879 -1.66 -9.35 15.21
C LEU A 879 -2.66 -10.21 15.99
N ASP A 880 -2.45 -10.27 17.30
CA ASP A 880 -3.31 -11.02 18.21
C ASP A 880 -4.69 -10.35 18.39
N LYS A 881 -4.72 -9.01 18.41
CA LYS A 881 -5.92 -8.17 18.54
C LYS A 881 -6.09 -7.27 17.32
N LEU A 882 -7.35 -6.98 16.98
CA LEU A 882 -7.69 -5.93 16.01
C LEU A 882 -7.31 -4.52 16.53
N PRO A 883 -6.84 -3.62 15.65
CA PRO A 883 -6.51 -2.25 16.04
C PRO A 883 -7.75 -1.44 16.42
N GLU A 884 -7.56 -0.42 17.26
CA GLU A 884 -8.62 0.52 17.64
C GLU A 884 -8.76 1.64 16.62
N ARG A 885 -7.67 1.97 15.90
CA ARG A 885 -7.60 2.99 14.86
C ARG A 885 -6.87 2.48 13.63
N VAL A 886 -7.44 2.72 12.44
CA VAL A 886 -6.82 2.39 11.15
C VAL A 886 -6.60 3.66 10.33
N VAL A 887 -5.36 3.85 9.88
CA VAL A 887 -4.97 4.98 9.02
C VAL A 887 -4.59 4.45 7.65
N ILE A 888 -5.27 4.92 6.60
CA ILE A 888 -5.06 4.46 5.23
C ILE A 888 -4.40 5.55 4.40
N HIS A 889 -3.24 5.25 3.84
CA HIS A 889 -2.46 6.13 2.98
C HIS A 889 -2.64 5.77 1.50
N LYS A 890 -3.00 6.77 0.67
CA LYS A 890 -3.19 6.62 -0.78
C LYS A 890 -2.51 7.77 -1.55
N ARG A 891 -2.08 7.51 -2.79
CA ARG A 891 -1.52 8.53 -3.71
C ARG A 891 -2.57 9.27 -4.55
N THR A 892 -3.80 8.76 -4.60
CA THR A 892 -4.92 9.38 -5.32
C THR A 892 -5.99 9.81 -4.33
N ARG A 893 -6.93 10.65 -4.77
CA ARG A 893 -8.06 11.04 -3.92
C ARG A 893 -8.90 9.83 -3.56
N PHE A 894 -9.63 9.92 -2.45
CA PHE A 894 -10.70 8.96 -2.15
C PHE A 894 -12.02 9.46 -2.75
N THR A 895 -12.75 8.60 -3.44
CA THR A 895 -14.13 8.90 -3.87
C THR A 895 -15.13 8.67 -2.75
N GLU A 896 -16.34 9.22 -2.87
CA GLU A 896 -17.41 8.97 -1.90
C GLU A 896 -17.72 7.46 -1.78
N GLU A 897 -17.77 6.75 -2.91
CA GLU A 897 -17.93 5.28 -2.93
C GLU A 897 -16.81 4.56 -2.17
N GLU A 898 -15.55 4.96 -2.37
CA GLU A 898 -14.42 4.36 -1.66
C GLU A 898 -14.51 4.58 -0.15
N ILE A 899 -14.85 5.81 0.26
CA ILE A 899 -14.95 6.19 1.66
C ILE A 899 -16.06 5.39 2.34
N ASN A 900 -17.23 5.32 1.72
CA ASN A 900 -18.38 4.61 2.25
C ASN A 900 -18.12 3.10 2.33
N GLY A 901 -17.51 2.49 1.30
CA GLY A 901 -17.20 1.06 1.30
C GLY A 901 -16.19 0.67 2.37
N ILE A 902 -15.08 1.43 2.49
CA ILE A 902 -14.07 1.18 3.52
C ILE A 902 -14.65 1.38 4.93
N LYS A 903 -15.39 2.49 5.14
CA LYS A 903 -16.03 2.80 6.42
C LYS A 903 -16.98 1.68 6.84
N ALA A 904 -17.90 1.28 5.96
CA ALA A 904 -18.89 0.24 6.25
C ALA A 904 -18.22 -1.08 6.64
N SER A 905 -17.16 -1.47 5.93
CA SER A 905 -16.42 -2.71 6.20
C SER A 905 -15.69 -2.69 7.55
N LEU A 906 -14.90 -1.65 7.82
CA LEU A 906 -14.12 -1.55 9.06
C LEU A 906 -15.02 -1.32 10.29
N ASN A 907 -16.09 -0.54 10.16
CA ASN A 907 -17.05 -0.33 11.25
C ASN A 907 -17.77 -1.62 11.64
N LYS A 908 -18.21 -2.44 10.66
CA LYS A 908 -18.82 -3.75 10.95
C LYS A 908 -17.84 -4.68 11.67
N ALA A 909 -16.53 -4.48 11.50
CA ALA A 909 -15.49 -5.23 12.19
C ALA A 909 -15.17 -4.70 13.60
N GLY A 910 -15.86 -3.67 14.08
CA GLY A 910 -15.62 -3.04 15.38
C GLY A 910 -14.53 -1.96 15.38
N ILE A 911 -13.94 -1.64 14.22
CA ILE A 911 -12.91 -0.60 14.08
C ILE A 911 -13.59 0.73 13.77
N LYS A 912 -13.77 1.59 14.78
CA LYS A 912 -14.54 2.83 14.65
C LYS A 912 -13.70 4.05 14.25
N LYS A 913 -12.42 4.08 14.60
CA LYS A 913 -11.54 5.22 14.28
C LYS A 913 -10.81 4.95 12.97
N ILE A 914 -11.17 5.70 11.92
CA ILE A 914 -10.61 5.51 10.58
C ILE A 914 -10.16 6.86 10.05
N ASP A 915 -8.91 6.94 9.58
CA ASP A 915 -8.39 8.11 8.86
C ASP A 915 -8.06 7.74 7.41
N LEU A 916 -8.63 8.48 6.46
CA LEU A 916 -8.36 8.30 5.03
C LEU A 916 -7.56 9.49 4.51
N ILE A 917 -6.25 9.28 4.31
CA ILE A 917 -5.29 10.36 4.05
C ILE A 917 -4.64 10.18 2.67
N GLU A 918 -4.81 11.18 1.82
CA GLU A 918 -4.11 11.28 0.55
C GLU A 918 -2.76 11.99 0.75
N ILE A 919 -1.69 11.41 0.18
CA ILE A 919 -0.33 11.96 0.24
C ILE A 919 0.21 12.13 -1.18
N ASN A 920 0.61 13.34 -1.54
CA ASN A 920 1.18 13.65 -2.86
C ASN A 920 2.34 14.63 -2.77
N TYR A 921 3.20 14.67 -3.79
CA TYR A 921 4.18 15.76 -3.91
C TYR A 921 3.49 17.07 -4.30
N GLU A 922 3.80 18.15 -3.60
CA GLU A 922 3.38 19.49 -4.00
C GLU A 922 4.28 19.97 -5.16
N ARG A 923 3.67 20.35 -6.28
CA ARG A 923 4.40 20.74 -7.50
C ARG A 923 4.62 22.24 -7.58
N ASP A 924 3.70 23.02 -7.03
CA ASP A 924 3.58 24.44 -7.30
C ASP A 924 4.23 25.27 -6.21
N ALA A 925 3.90 25.01 -4.94
CA ALA A 925 4.41 25.79 -3.82
C ALA A 925 5.84 25.37 -3.46
N ARG A 926 6.76 26.33 -3.50
CA ARG A 926 8.16 26.20 -3.05
C ARG A 926 8.46 27.27 -2.03
N PHE A 927 9.30 26.92 -1.06
CA PHE A 927 9.68 27.82 0.01
C PHE A 927 11.19 27.71 0.24
N ILE A 928 11.81 28.85 0.49
CA ILE A 928 13.20 28.95 0.94
C ILE A 928 13.21 29.35 2.42
N ALA A 929 14.22 28.87 3.15
CA ALA A 929 14.40 29.25 4.54
C ALA A 929 15.02 30.65 4.62
N MET A 930 14.55 31.43 5.58
CA MET A 930 15.09 32.75 5.89
C MET A 930 15.74 32.71 7.28
N SER A 931 16.81 33.47 7.44
CA SER A 931 17.56 33.62 8.69
C SER A 931 17.55 35.08 9.13
N VAL A 932 17.59 35.30 10.44
CA VAL A 932 17.71 36.64 11.01
C VAL A 932 19.17 36.87 11.37
N TYR A 933 19.79 37.88 10.79
CA TYR A 933 21.16 38.29 11.08
C TYR A 933 21.20 39.81 11.27
N GLN A 934 21.82 40.28 12.35
CA GLN A 934 21.85 41.71 12.72
C GLN A 934 20.46 42.36 12.65
N ASN A 935 19.43 41.69 13.19
CA ASN A 935 18.02 42.13 13.20
C ASN A 935 17.37 42.30 11.81
N ASN A 936 17.99 41.79 10.74
CA ASN A 936 17.46 41.81 9.37
C ASN A 936 17.18 40.39 8.87
N LEU A 937 16.14 40.25 8.06
CA LEU A 937 15.79 39.00 7.43
C LEU A 937 16.57 38.81 6.12
N GLN A 938 17.29 37.69 5.99
CA GLN A 938 18.06 37.34 4.80
C GLN A 938 17.88 35.87 4.44
N VAL A 939 18.22 35.49 3.21
CA VAL A 939 18.11 34.10 2.74
C VAL A 939 19.08 33.19 3.53
N ASP A 940 18.56 32.12 4.15
CA ASP A 940 19.41 31.14 4.84
C ASP A 940 20.22 30.33 3.80
N LYS A 941 21.45 29.98 4.17
CA LYS A 941 22.33 29.13 3.36
C LYS A 941 21.83 27.68 3.26
N PHE A 942 21.03 27.24 4.23
CA PHE A 942 20.48 25.89 4.30
C PHE A 942 18.97 25.85 3.97
N PRO A 943 18.46 24.75 3.40
CA PRO A 943 17.05 24.61 3.10
C PRO A 943 16.18 24.52 4.36
N ILE A 944 14.87 24.48 4.15
CA ILE A 944 13.86 24.32 5.20
C ILE A 944 14.11 23.07 6.04
N SER A 945 13.80 23.15 7.34
CA SER A 945 13.89 22.04 8.28
C SER A 945 12.86 20.96 7.98
N ARG A 946 13.32 19.70 8.02
CA ARG A 946 12.41 18.56 8.02
C ARG A 946 11.50 18.65 9.25
N GLY A 947 10.25 18.23 9.09
CA GLY A 947 9.20 18.35 10.11
C GLY A 947 8.44 19.67 10.08
N THR A 948 8.82 20.64 9.23
CA THR A 948 8.03 21.86 9.01
C THR A 948 6.67 21.49 8.42
N CYS A 949 5.58 22.04 8.96
CA CYS A 949 4.21 21.77 8.54
C CYS A 949 3.37 23.05 8.54
N ILE A 950 2.56 23.24 7.49
CA ILE A 950 1.69 24.40 7.31
C ILE A 950 0.31 23.90 6.90
N VAL A 951 -0.74 24.30 7.63
CA VAL A 951 -2.13 24.05 7.22
C VAL A 951 -2.53 25.09 6.18
N THR A 952 -2.86 24.63 4.98
CA THR A 952 -3.16 25.51 3.83
C THR A 952 -4.65 25.74 3.67
N ASN A 953 -5.46 24.71 3.92
CA ASN A 953 -6.93 24.75 3.94
C ASN A 953 -7.46 23.90 5.10
N LYS A 954 -8.79 23.91 5.28
CA LYS A 954 -9.49 23.12 6.32
C LYS A 954 -9.09 21.64 6.36
N TYR A 955 -8.77 21.03 5.22
CA TYR A 955 -8.46 19.59 5.14
C TYR A 955 -7.15 19.29 4.41
N SER A 956 -6.31 20.30 4.19
CA SER A 956 -5.02 20.10 3.52
C SER A 956 -3.88 20.81 4.23
N ALA A 957 -2.72 20.17 4.24
CA ALA A 957 -1.49 20.70 4.81
C ALA A 957 -0.29 20.37 3.92
N LEU A 958 0.75 21.20 4.01
CA LEU A 958 2.07 20.93 3.47
C LEU A 958 2.96 20.42 4.61
N LEU A 959 3.70 19.34 4.37
CA LEU A 959 4.66 18.78 5.30
C LEU A 959 6.01 18.58 4.58
N TRP A 960 7.08 19.09 5.18
CA TRP A 960 8.44 18.84 4.70
C TRP A 960 8.98 17.56 5.33
N THR A 961 8.79 16.44 4.64
CA THR A 961 9.47 15.17 4.96
C THR A 961 10.91 15.14 4.45
N HIS A 962 11.36 16.15 3.71
CA HIS A 962 12.74 16.27 3.25
C HIS A 962 13.24 17.67 3.54
N GLY A 963 14.40 17.80 4.16
CA GLY A 963 14.92 19.08 4.64
C GLY A 963 16.11 18.89 5.57
N ILE A 964 16.53 19.96 6.25
CA ILE A 964 17.63 19.85 7.20
C ILE A 964 17.23 19.08 8.46
N VAL A 965 18.17 18.30 8.97
CA VAL A 965 18.14 17.60 10.26
C VAL A 965 19.46 17.86 11.02
N PRO A 966 19.55 17.55 12.32
CA PRO A 966 20.81 17.65 13.06
C PRO A 966 21.88 16.68 12.52
N SER A 967 23.10 17.17 12.35
CA SER A 967 24.27 16.36 11.95
C SER A 967 24.62 15.32 13.00
N VAL A 968 25.13 14.17 12.55
CA VAL A 968 25.60 13.10 13.44
C VAL A 968 26.85 13.52 14.24
N ARG A 969 27.67 14.44 13.70
CA ARG A 969 28.93 14.88 14.32
C ARG A 969 28.69 15.77 15.53
N GLN A 970 27.77 16.72 15.37
CA GLN A 970 27.42 17.70 16.39
C GLN A 970 25.95 18.11 16.23
N PRO A 971 25.14 18.12 17.30
CA PRO A 971 23.72 18.46 17.22
C PRO A 971 23.44 19.87 16.65
N ASN A 972 24.39 20.81 16.79
CA ASN A 972 24.25 22.18 16.28
C ASN A 972 24.60 22.32 14.79
N TYR A 973 25.16 21.27 14.17
CA TYR A 973 25.45 21.25 12.74
C TYR A 973 24.25 20.71 11.96
N LYS A 974 24.20 21.01 10.67
CA LYS A 974 23.04 20.70 9.81
C LYS A 974 23.44 19.64 8.78
N PHE A 975 22.63 18.60 8.64
CA PHE A 975 22.71 17.64 7.54
C PHE A 975 21.50 17.78 6.61
N TYR A 976 21.73 17.69 5.30
CA TYR A 976 20.67 17.68 4.29
C TYR A 976 20.89 16.52 3.32
N LEU A 977 20.04 15.50 3.42
CA LEU A 977 20.16 14.28 2.62
C LEU A 977 20.15 14.60 1.11
N GLY A 978 21.21 14.17 0.41
CA GLY A 978 21.40 14.36 -1.03
C GLY A 978 21.88 15.74 -1.46
N GLY A 979 21.65 16.80 -0.67
CA GLY A 979 22.27 18.12 -0.91
C GLY A 979 21.99 18.76 -2.27
N ARG A 980 20.88 18.40 -2.96
CA ARG A 980 20.70 18.72 -4.39
C ARG A 980 20.02 20.04 -4.67
N SER A 981 18.91 20.38 -4.04
CA SER A 981 18.14 21.60 -4.34
C SER A 981 17.29 21.99 -3.13
N ILE A 982 16.49 23.06 -3.25
CA ILE A 982 15.46 23.31 -2.25
C ILE A 982 14.44 22.14 -2.19
N PRO A 983 13.98 21.72 -1.01
CA PRO A 983 13.06 20.61 -0.86
C PRO A 983 11.62 21.00 -1.19
N ALA A 984 10.93 20.13 -1.94
CA ALA A 984 9.50 20.25 -2.14
C ALA A 984 8.74 19.59 -0.96
N PRO A 985 7.67 20.22 -0.44
CA PRO A 985 6.83 19.57 0.56
C PRO A 985 5.99 18.45 -0.08
N ILE A 986 5.53 17.52 0.76
CA ILE A 986 4.38 16.69 0.44
C ILE A 986 3.11 17.43 0.87
N ARG A 987 2.04 17.27 0.09
CA ARG A 987 0.69 17.70 0.40
C ARG A 987 -0.07 16.53 1.00
N ILE A 988 -0.66 16.78 2.17
CA ILE A 988 -1.51 15.87 2.91
C ILE A 988 -2.95 16.37 2.76
N THR A 989 -3.87 15.52 2.32
CA THR A 989 -5.30 15.84 2.25
C THR A 989 -6.10 14.81 3.04
N LYS A 990 -6.90 15.28 4.01
CA LYS A 990 -7.85 14.42 4.73
C LYS A 990 -9.14 14.27 3.93
N HIS A 991 -9.56 13.03 3.72
CA HIS A 991 -10.85 12.70 3.09
C HIS A 991 -11.90 12.27 4.11
N TYR A 992 -11.48 11.60 5.18
CA TYR A 992 -12.32 11.13 6.30
C TYR A 992 -11.48 10.99 7.58
N GLY A 993 -12.10 11.08 8.76
CA GLY A 993 -11.46 10.85 10.05
C GLY A 993 -11.32 12.08 10.93
N ASP A 994 -10.94 11.86 12.18
CA ASP A 994 -10.96 12.86 13.24
C ASP A 994 -9.58 13.30 13.70
N SER A 995 -8.53 12.57 13.32
CA SER A 995 -7.16 12.87 13.73
C SER A 995 -6.70 14.21 13.21
N ASN A 996 -6.12 15.02 14.10
CA ASN A 996 -5.58 16.31 13.70
C ASN A 996 -4.24 16.16 12.96
N ILE A 997 -3.83 17.20 12.24
CA ILE A 997 -2.61 17.21 11.44
C ILE A 997 -1.34 16.96 12.26
N GLN A 998 -1.31 17.32 13.55
CA GLN A 998 -0.17 17.04 14.42
C GLN A 998 0.10 15.53 14.55
N THR A 999 -0.94 14.74 14.80
CA THR A 999 -0.85 13.28 14.87
C THR A 999 -0.41 12.72 13.52
N ILE A 1000 -1.16 13.04 12.45
CA ILE A 1000 -0.90 12.53 11.10
C ILE A 1000 0.51 12.89 10.60
N ALA A 1001 0.97 14.13 10.82
CA ALA A 1001 2.29 14.57 10.38
C ALA A 1001 3.41 13.86 11.14
N THR A 1002 3.26 13.65 12.45
CA THR A 1002 4.24 12.93 13.27
C THR A 1002 4.33 11.47 12.85
N GLU A 1003 3.19 10.83 12.58
CA GLU A 1003 3.10 9.46 12.07
C GLU A 1003 3.77 9.32 10.69
N ILE A 1004 3.47 10.23 9.75
CA ILE A 1004 4.12 10.26 8.43
C ILE A 1004 5.64 10.47 8.55
N LEU A 1005 6.09 11.40 9.39
CA LEU A 1005 7.52 11.60 9.64
C LEU A 1005 8.17 10.33 10.21
N GLY A 1006 7.52 9.64 11.14
CA GLY A 1006 7.98 8.36 11.67
C GLY A 1006 8.10 7.30 10.57
N LEU A 1007 7.03 7.06 9.82
CA LEU A 1007 6.97 6.06 8.76
C LEU A 1007 7.98 6.30 7.63
N THR A 1008 8.40 7.55 7.38
CA THR A 1008 9.51 7.82 6.43
C THR A 1008 10.87 7.27 6.91
N LYS A 1009 11.04 6.94 8.18
CA LYS A 1009 12.26 6.29 8.73
C LYS A 1009 12.19 4.76 8.74
N MET A 1010 11.08 4.19 8.27
CA MET A 1010 10.81 2.74 8.34
C MET A 1010 10.96 2.04 7.00
N ASN A 1011 11.66 2.67 6.05
CA ASN A 1011 12.07 2.01 4.83
C ASN A 1011 13.39 1.26 5.04
N TRP A 1012 13.33 0.00 5.47
CA TRP A 1012 14.51 -0.85 5.68
C TRP A 1012 15.24 -1.27 4.40
N ASN A 1013 14.79 -0.85 3.21
CA ASN A 1013 15.52 -1.08 1.95
C ASN A 1013 16.67 -0.07 1.74
N SER A 1014 16.69 1.02 2.50
CA SER A 1014 17.79 1.98 2.49
C SER A 1014 18.18 2.31 3.92
N LEU A 1015 19.48 2.44 4.15
CA LEU A 1015 20.00 3.01 5.39
C LEU A 1015 20.18 4.52 5.26
N ASP A 1016 19.43 5.19 4.38
CA ASP A 1016 19.26 6.64 4.41
C ASP A 1016 18.46 7.05 5.65
N LEU A 1017 18.67 8.27 6.15
CA LEU A 1017 18.04 8.71 7.39
C LEU A 1017 16.51 8.68 7.33
N TYR A 1018 15.95 8.95 6.14
CA TYR A 1018 14.52 8.94 5.87
C TYR A 1018 14.27 8.86 4.34
N SER A 1019 13.12 8.32 3.95
CA SER A 1019 12.55 8.44 2.61
C SER A 1019 11.69 9.71 2.46
N LYS A 1020 11.40 10.10 1.20
CA LYS A 1020 10.57 11.30 0.95
C LYS A 1020 9.08 11.05 1.19
N LEU A 1021 8.62 9.81 1.02
CA LEU A 1021 7.26 9.37 1.28
C LEU A 1021 7.27 8.34 2.41
N PRO A 1022 6.19 8.18 3.18
CA PRO A 1022 6.14 7.17 4.23
C PRO A 1022 6.23 5.76 3.64
N SER A 1023 6.78 4.83 4.42
CA SER A 1023 6.95 3.42 4.02
C SER A 1023 5.66 2.77 3.50
N THR A 1024 4.51 3.13 4.06
CA THR A 1024 3.18 2.71 3.61
C THR A 1024 2.94 2.98 2.13
N ILE A 1025 3.48 4.08 1.58
CA ILE A 1025 3.30 4.45 0.17
C ILE A 1025 4.41 3.86 -0.70
N ASP A 1026 5.67 3.94 -0.26
CA ASP A 1026 6.80 3.47 -1.08
C ASP A 1026 6.74 1.95 -1.29
N SER A 1027 6.50 1.18 -0.22
CA SER A 1027 6.44 -0.28 -0.29
C SER A 1027 5.21 -0.79 -1.05
N SER A 1028 4.02 -0.23 -0.81
CA SER A 1028 2.78 -0.70 -1.43
C SER A 1028 2.81 -0.52 -2.94
N ASN A 1029 3.41 0.57 -3.45
CA ASN A 1029 3.62 0.76 -4.88
C ASN A 1029 4.69 -0.19 -5.45
N GLN A 1030 5.80 -0.43 -4.73
CA GLN A 1030 6.83 -1.37 -5.17
C GLN A 1030 6.30 -2.81 -5.24
N ILE A 1031 5.54 -3.22 -4.22
CA ILE A 1031 4.91 -4.55 -4.15
C ILE A 1031 3.81 -4.67 -5.20
N ALA A 1032 3.00 -3.64 -5.45
CA ALA A 1032 2.01 -3.67 -6.53
C ALA A 1032 2.67 -3.87 -7.91
N ARG A 1033 3.84 -3.27 -8.15
CA ARG A 1033 4.62 -3.45 -9.38
C ARG A 1033 5.08 -4.90 -9.55
N ILE A 1034 5.73 -5.47 -8.54
CA ILE A 1034 6.23 -6.86 -8.54
C ILE A 1034 5.06 -7.85 -8.58
N GLY A 1035 4.01 -7.57 -7.81
CA GLY A 1035 2.80 -8.38 -7.64
C GLY A 1035 2.01 -8.60 -8.91
N LYS A 1036 2.21 -7.77 -9.95
CA LYS A 1036 1.71 -8.03 -11.31
C LYS A 1036 2.06 -9.42 -11.82
N LEU A 1037 3.24 -9.93 -11.48
CA LEU A 1037 3.71 -11.26 -11.88
C LEU A 1037 3.12 -12.39 -11.01
N LEU A 1038 2.54 -12.05 -9.87
CA LEU A 1038 1.94 -12.98 -8.90
C LEU A 1038 0.42 -13.06 -9.04
N SER A 1039 -0.18 -12.54 -10.11
CA SER A 1039 -1.64 -12.52 -10.30
C SER A 1039 -2.28 -13.91 -10.36
N ARG A 1040 -1.49 -14.99 -10.45
CA ARG A 1040 -1.98 -16.37 -10.37
C ARG A 1040 -2.09 -16.90 -8.94
N PHE A 1041 -1.45 -16.23 -7.98
CA PHE A 1041 -1.43 -16.60 -6.56
C PHE A 1041 -2.27 -15.61 -5.74
N GLU A 1042 -3.49 -15.35 -6.19
CA GLU A 1042 -4.40 -14.42 -5.52
C GLU A 1042 -4.69 -14.88 -4.07
N GLY A 1043 -4.93 -13.92 -3.18
CA GLY A 1043 -5.33 -14.20 -1.79
C GLY A 1043 -4.18 -14.53 -0.81
N LYS A 1044 -2.99 -14.90 -1.29
CA LYS A 1044 -1.84 -15.21 -0.41
C LYS A 1044 -1.27 -13.95 0.27
N SER A 1045 -0.96 -14.11 1.56
CA SER A 1045 -0.28 -13.10 2.38
C SER A 1045 1.21 -13.44 2.47
N TYR A 1046 2.09 -12.46 2.30
CA TYR A 1046 3.53 -12.65 2.39
C TYR A 1046 4.17 -11.62 3.32
N ASP A 1047 5.31 -11.98 3.91
CA ASP A 1047 6.17 -11.01 4.60
C ASP A 1047 6.81 -10.07 3.56
N TYR A 1048 6.68 -8.77 3.78
CA TYR A 1048 7.16 -7.77 2.85
C TYR A 1048 8.69 -7.78 2.70
N ARG A 1049 9.44 -8.31 3.69
CA ARG A 1049 10.91 -8.44 3.68
C ARG A 1049 11.41 -9.31 2.53
N LEU A 1050 10.55 -10.16 1.97
CA LEU A 1050 10.85 -10.97 0.79
C LEU A 1050 10.94 -10.13 -0.50
N PHE A 1051 10.26 -8.98 -0.54
CA PHE A 1051 10.14 -8.12 -1.72
C PHE A 1051 11.15 -6.98 -1.78
N ILE A 1052 11.59 -6.49 -0.63
CA ILE A 1052 12.48 -5.32 -0.55
C ILE A 1052 13.93 -5.64 -0.93
#